data_AF-A0A1G7FLZ9-F1
#
_entry.id   AF-A0A1G7FLZ9-F1
#
_cell.length_a   1.000
_cell.length_b   1.000
_cell.length_c   1.000
_cell.angle_alpha   90.00
_cell.angle_beta   90.00
_cell.angle_gamma   90.00
#
_symmetry.space_group_name_H-M   'P 1'
#
loop_
_entity.id
_entity.type
_entity.pdbx_description
1 polymer ?
#
loop_
_entity_poly.entity_id
_entity_poly.type
_entity_poly.pdbx_seq_one_letter_code
_entity_poly.pdbx_strand_id
1 'polypeptide(L)'
;MVSLTKTASASRGAFVSEASLSVRTILSCGVAASVWLTPAYAQSTLPTGATVVGGSVNIAQPGPRTMVINQSSESAVVNWNSFSIGSESHVDIRQPGAQSSILNRVTGNTRSDIHGRLTANGQVHLVNPNGIFIGSNGTVDAGAFVASTLDISTEDFLAGRYRFQGNGSSATVSNAGRVRIGPDGYAALLGGRVRNSGIVTVPMGRIGFASGERVTLDLSGDQFLQVAIPTAGEDGGEALISHSGIASADGGLIEMRAATAREAVRQAINLSGVAEARSVSVRNGAIVLGGGSGGSVQVSGRVSTRQAGSPLAVASSPRPPRGPEITLTGREIILAGAEIDASAEEGGGLVRIGGDFSGAGDLLRALSVDVDSASVVRADAIGAGDGGRIAVWSDDQTRFDGTLSARGGEIGGDGGFIEVSSSRVLSYGGSADTRAGYGRWGTLLLDPLDITIDPGAGGETTLEADLERTNVFLDTFNSVVGDTGDIFINATLDWVATTTLFLRADNDIFLNGAINAPNGGIFLNATNNVATNAASAIDVASFTLSSGIWNQVGTLPSFSATNFQAACCGTFLRALGGDGSAASPYQITDVYGLQGLATPGLSGANAVLANDVDASGTSAWVNDFDGNGFEPIPLLGGTLDGAGFTVSGLFSSQFSFDEEFFGLRPAALINTIDSSGAVTDLTLENANIAGSSAAVLAVTNNGTVRNTRSSGNVSAALDAAGGLIAVNTGSVQDSLSSANVTVDVGSSSIPHAAGGFVGRNQGGTIARSHATGNVTVTNSVNLDTPSGIRAGGFVGETDAPAQIADSYSRGNVTVTDTSTGSLAGAFAGGFAGDNAGSLTRSYSTGMVTTSGALSFTTGGFLGRDTSSGGASANFWDVDISGRSTSPGATGLTTAQFQDTPTFIALGGPLGWDFGTIWAPGDTGFHPVNYSTSPVVFAQPDPLTVQYGQTEGAVATGSVAGGPGSYVFDGCCDTLGTSPIFQTLAFPDINVGSRTFTVDSTALTSADGISYRVVDLVGSATVTPAPLVVTADDATSPYGQAAVLGGFLTTGLLFADSVDSVTLTSAGSAADAGVNGGTPYAIAASDAVGTGLGNYDISYVDGALTVTPAPLVVTAEDATSPYGQAAVLGGFSTTGLLFADSVDSVTLTSAGSAADAGVNGGLPYAIVASDAAGTGLGNYDITYVDGALTVTPAPLVVTAEDATSPYGQAAV
;
A
#
# COMPACT_ATOMS: atom_id res chain seq x y z
N MET A 1 50.71 32.95 11.42
CA MET A 1 51.72 31.91 11.75
C MET A 1 51.76 30.96 10.57
N VAL A 2 52.61 31.16 9.56
CA VAL A 2 54.03 30.76 9.48
C VAL A 2 54.25 29.30 9.93
N SER A 3 54.34 28.37 8.96
CA SER A 3 55.54 27.54 8.79
C SER A 3 55.59 26.92 7.39
N LEU A 4 56.76 27.06 6.76
CA LEU A 4 57.18 26.60 5.43
C LEU A 4 58.03 25.33 5.58
N THR A 5 57.98 24.39 4.62
CA THR A 5 59.08 23.97 3.70
C THR A 5 58.70 22.66 2.95
N LYS A 6 58.60 22.63 1.60
CA LYS A 6 59.63 22.44 0.53
C LYS A 6 60.13 20.97 0.49
N THR A 7 59.93 20.13 -0.55
CA THR A 7 60.39 20.12 -1.97
C THR A 7 59.73 18.88 -2.66
N ALA A 8 59.38 18.75 -3.95
CA ALA A 8 59.99 19.16 -5.23
C ALA A 8 58.91 19.22 -6.36
N SER A 9 58.86 20.31 -7.15
CA SER A 9 59.29 20.44 -8.57
C SER A 9 58.26 19.94 -9.61
N ALA A 10 57.26 20.77 -9.99
CA ALA A 10 57.23 21.70 -11.16
C ALA A 10 56.57 21.04 -12.41
N SER A 11 55.66 21.64 -13.20
CA SER A 11 55.09 23.00 -13.27
C SER A 11 53.91 23.02 -14.27
N ARG A 12 53.00 24.00 -14.11
CA ARG A 12 51.87 24.38 -14.99
C ARG A 12 52.24 24.62 -16.48
N GLY A 13 51.26 24.41 -17.36
CA GLY A 13 51.06 25.10 -18.65
C GLY A 13 49.68 24.70 -19.22
N ALA A 14 48.65 25.55 -19.16
CA ALA A 14 48.22 26.45 -20.23
C ALA A 14 48.01 25.73 -21.58
N PHE A 15 46.77 25.30 -21.85
CA PHE A 15 46.34 24.84 -23.16
C PHE A 15 46.03 26.05 -24.05
N VAL A 16 46.94 26.33 -24.98
CA VAL A 16 46.71 27.17 -26.16
C VAL A 16 46.87 26.26 -27.37
N SER A 17 45.90 26.35 -28.28
CA SER A 17 45.89 25.77 -29.60
C SER A 17 47.15 26.16 -30.39
N GLU A 18 47.80 25.21 -31.03
CA GLU A 18 48.52 25.55 -32.26
C GLU A 18 48.68 24.35 -33.19
N ALA A 19 48.40 24.64 -34.45
CA ALA A 19 48.61 23.79 -35.61
C ALA A 19 50.10 23.50 -35.81
N SER A 20 50.43 22.32 -36.31
CA SER A 20 51.75 22.06 -36.86
C SER A 20 51.65 21.40 -38.24
N LEU A 21 51.97 22.23 -39.24
CA LEU A 21 52.60 21.87 -40.51
C LEU A 21 53.60 20.71 -40.32
N SER A 22 53.70 19.84 -41.33
CA SER A 22 54.92 19.05 -41.55
C SER A 22 55.29 19.05 -43.03
N VAL A 23 56.27 19.90 -43.34
CA VAL A 23 57.00 19.93 -44.62
C VAL A 23 58.27 19.09 -44.48
N ARG A 24 58.46 18.19 -45.46
CA ARG A 24 59.67 17.58 -46.05
C ARG A 24 61.04 17.81 -45.36
N THR A 25 61.92 16.77 -45.36
CA THR A 25 63.23 16.71 -46.09
C THR A 25 64.04 15.39 -45.84
N ILE A 26 64.25 14.61 -46.92
CA ILE A 26 65.47 13.94 -47.49
C ILE A 26 66.47 13.12 -46.63
N LEU A 27 66.76 11.86 -47.07
CA LEU A 27 68.08 11.18 -47.23
C LEU A 27 67.85 9.78 -47.91
N SER A 28 68.04 9.52 -49.22
CA SER A 28 69.23 9.24 -50.07
C SER A 28 69.99 7.90 -49.87
N CYS A 29 69.83 6.93 -50.81
CA CYS A 29 70.88 6.10 -51.49
C CYS A 29 70.21 5.13 -52.51
N GLY A 30 70.29 5.32 -53.84
CA GLY A 30 71.26 4.71 -54.78
C GLY A 30 70.84 3.30 -55.23
N VAL A 31 70.36 3.03 -56.45
CA VAL A 31 71.15 2.70 -57.67
C VAL A 31 70.31 2.92 -58.94
N ALA A 32 70.98 3.41 -59.98
CA ALA A 32 70.47 3.78 -61.30
C ALA A 32 70.20 2.59 -62.24
N ALA A 33 69.14 2.69 -63.05
CA ALA A 33 69.11 2.16 -64.42
C ALA A 33 68.19 3.05 -65.28
N SER A 34 68.82 3.73 -66.23
CA SER A 34 68.25 4.66 -67.20
C SER A 34 67.64 3.94 -68.41
N VAL A 35 66.39 4.24 -68.75
CA VAL A 35 65.90 4.36 -70.15
C VAL A 35 64.87 5.50 -70.21
N TRP A 36 65.11 6.45 -71.10
CA TRP A 36 64.25 7.59 -71.42
C TRP A 36 63.03 7.16 -72.24
N LEU A 37 61.86 7.72 -71.91
CA LEU A 37 60.83 8.29 -72.81
C LEU A 37 59.46 8.33 -72.12
N THR A 38 59.13 9.44 -71.44
CA THR A 38 57.72 9.82 -71.22
C THR A 38 57.26 10.63 -72.43
N PRO A 39 56.11 10.31 -73.07
CA PRO A 39 55.55 11.23 -74.04
C PRO A 39 55.08 12.48 -73.27
N ALA A 40 55.63 13.64 -73.63
CA ALA A 40 54.95 14.91 -73.40
C ALA A 40 53.66 14.84 -74.23
N TYR A 41 52.50 14.68 -73.58
CA TYR A 41 51.22 14.84 -74.27
C TYR A 41 51.20 16.23 -74.91
N ALA A 42 50.95 16.28 -76.21
CA ALA A 42 51.00 17.51 -76.99
C ALA A 42 50.10 18.58 -76.36
N GLN A 43 50.67 19.74 -76.05
CA GLN A 43 49.99 20.89 -75.44
C GLN A 43 48.87 21.49 -76.34
N SER A 44 48.52 20.87 -77.48
CA SER A 44 47.61 21.41 -78.50
C SER A 44 46.69 20.36 -79.17
N THR A 45 46.46 19.19 -78.55
CA THR A 45 45.56 18.16 -79.13
C THR A 45 44.10 18.64 -79.17
N LEU A 46 43.40 18.37 -80.29
CA LEU A 46 41.97 18.61 -80.50
C LEU A 46 41.31 17.34 -81.08
N PRO A 47 39.97 17.20 -81.03
CA PRO A 47 39.26 16.08 -81.68
C PRO A 47 39.56 15.96 -83.19
N THR A 48 39.53 14.75 -83.74
CA THR A 48 39.88 14.46 -85.15
C THR A 48 38.96 13.44 -85.81
N GLY A 49 38.84 13.51 -87.14
CA GLY A 49 38.09 12.52 -87.94
C GLY A 49 36.57 12.62 -87.79
N ALA A 50 36.04 13.84 -87.67
CA ALA A 50 34.60 14.05 -87.46
C ALA A 50 33.76 13.59 -88.65
N THR A 51 32.68 12.85 -88.38
CA THR A 51 31.65 12.46 -89.35
C THR A 51 30.27 12.67 -88.72
N VAL A 52 29.46 13.58 -89.26
CA VAL A 52 28.09 13.80 -88.78
C VAL A 52 27.20 12.69 -89.31
N VAL A 53 26.54 11.94 -88.42
CA VAL A 53 25.74 10.74 -88.73
C VAL A 53 24.27 10.86 -88.31
N GLY A 54 23.89 11.95 -87.65
CA GLY A 54 22.50 12.31 -87.33
C GLY A 54 22.39 13.79 -86.97
N GLY A 55 21.29 14.44 -87.34
CA GLY A 55 21.09 15.88 -87.12
C GLY A 55 21.93 16.78 -88.05
N SER A 56 22.09 18.06 -87.69
CA SER A 56 22.85 19.06 -88.43
C SER A 56 23.87 19.75 -87.54
N VAL A 57 25.15 19.56 -87.88
CA VAL A 57 26.31 20.10 -87.15
C VAL A 57 27.33 20.61 -88.17
N ASN A 58 27.80 21.83 -87.97
CA ASN A 58 28.90 22.43 -88.70
C ASN A 58 30.12 22.55 -87.77
N ILE A 59 31.19 21.80 -88.08
CA ILE A 59 32.43 21.83 -87.32
C ILE A 59 33.38 22.80 -88.03
N ALA A 60 33.69 23.92 -87.37
CA ALA A 60 34.60 24.91 -87.93
C ALA A 60 36.00 24.30 -88.14
N GLN A 61 36.75 24.79 -89.14
CA GLN A 61 38.13 24.37 -89.33
C GLN A 61 38.92 24.64 -88.03
N PRO A 62 39.54 23.62 -87.41
CA PRO A 62 40.15 23.77 -86.10
C PRO A 62 41.30 24.78 -86.13
N GLY A 63 41.33 25.70 -85.17
CA GLY A 63 42.50 26.54 -84.92
C GLY A 63 43.61 25.74 -84.21
N PRO A 64 44.77 26.36 -83.91
CA PRO A 64 45.89 25.66 -83.28
C PRO A 64 45.56 25.05 -81.91
N ARG A 65 44.58 25.62 -81.20
CA ARG A 65 44.18 25.23 -79.84
C ARG A 65 42.68 25.29 -79.59
N THR A 66 41.88 25.67 -80.58
CA THR A 66 40.44 25.91 -80.40
C THR A 66 39.64 25.21 -81.50
N MET A 67 38.59 24.48 -81.12
CA MET A 67 37.61 23.91 -82.03
C MET A 67 36.22 24.41 -81.65
N VAL A 68 35.47 24.92 -82.64
CA VAL A 68 34.07 25.34 -82.46
C VAL A 68 33.16 24.39 -83.23
N ILE A 69 32.18 23.82 -82.54
CA ILE A 69 31.18 22.91 -83.10
C ILE A 69 29.83 23.63 -83.04
N ASN A 70 29.26 24.00 -84.19
CA ASN A 70 27.96 24.68 -84.27
C ASN A 70 26.88 23.68 -84.67
N GLN A 71 26.05 23.28 -83.73
CA GLN A 71 24.87 22.46 -83.96
C GLN A 71 23.67 23.35 -84.27
N SER A 72 22.85 22.96 -85.25
CA SER A 72 21.61 23.66 -85.61
C SER A 72 20.34 22.82 -85.44
N SER A 73 20.44 21.49 -85.34
CA SER A 73 19.30 20.62 -84.99
C SER A 73 19.17 20.45 -83.48
N GLU A 74 17.99 20.08 -82.98
CA GLU A 74 17.78 19.83 -81.54
C GLU A 74 18.61 18.67 -81.00
N SER A 75 18.74 17.58 -81.77
CA SER A 75 19.61 16.46 -81.45
C SER A 75 20.58 16.20 -82.61
N ALA A 76 21.83 15.86 -82.31
CA ALA A 76 22.82 15.52 -83.32
C ALA A 76 23.78 14.42 -82.88
N VAL A 77 24.33 13.67 -83.82
CA VAL A 77 25.31 12.60 -83.59
C VAL A 77 26.51 12.80 -84.50
N VAL A 78 27.70 12.84 -83.91
CA VAL A 78 28.98 12.97 -84.59
C VAL A 78 29.90 11.83 -84.17
N ASN A 79 30.34 11.04 -85.15
CA ASN A 79 31.39 10.05 -84.97
C ASN A 79 32.77 10.69 -85.09
N TRP A 80 33.74 10.25 -84.29
CA TRP A 80 35.10 10.78 -84.25
C TRP A 80 36.13 9.64 -84.27
N ASN A 81 37.26 9.84 -84.94
CA ASN A 81 38.39 8.91 -84.82
C ASN A 81 39.04 9.01 -83.44
N SER A 82 39.17 10.24 -82.92
CA SER A 82 39.60 10.50 -81.55
C SER A 82 38.97 11.79 -81.05
N PHE A 83 38.54 11.82 -79.78
CA PHE A 83 38.02 13.00 -79.12
C PHE A 83 38.86 13.26 -77.86
N SER A 84 39.91 14.06 -77.99
CA SER A 84 40.82 14.44 -76.90
C SER A 84 41.10 15.94 -76.92
N ILE A 85 41.32 16.54 -75.76
CA ILE A 85 41.53 17.98 -75.57
C ILE A 85 42.80 18.16 -74.75
N GLY A 86 43.88 18.65 -75.37
CA GLY A 86 45.15 18.93 -74.70
C GLY A 86 45.03 20.05 -73.64
N SER A 87 46.01 20.18 -72.75
CA SER A 87 45.94 21.06 -71.56
C SER A 87 45.73 22.55 -71.85
N GLU A 88 46.13 23.04 -73.02
CA GLU A 88 45.92 24.44 -73.45
C GLU A 88 44.87 24.54 -74.57
N SER A 89 44.15 23.45 -74.84
CA SER A 89 43.14 23.35 -75.89
C SER A 89 41.73 23.61 -75.36
N HIS A 90 40.86 24.08 -76.24
CA HIS A 90 39.47 24.38 -75.95
C HIS A 90 38.53 23.86 -77.06
N VAL A 91 37.50 23.12 -76.67
CA VAL A 91 36.38 22.75 -77.54
C VAL A 91 35.13 23.50 -77.06
N ASP A 92 34.52 24.27 -77.96
CA ASP A 92 33.32 25.07 -77.71
C ASP A 92 32.16 24.54 -78.58
N ILE A 93 31.14 23.97 -77.95
CA ILE A 93 29.96 23.41 -78.62
C ILE A 93 28.79 24.37 -78.46
N ARG A 94 28.34 24.94 -79.58
CA ARG A 94 27.23 25.90 -79.65
C ARG A 94 26.00 25.21 -80.20
N GLN A 95 24.96 25.10 -79.39
CA GLN A 95 23.74 24.36 -79.67
C GLN A 95 22.53 25.31 -79.68
N PRO A 96 21.39 24.94 -80.30
CA PRO A 96 20.20 25.80 -80.39
C PRO A 96 19.66 26.27 -79.03
N GLY A 97 19.68 25.41 -78.01
CA GLY A 97 19.27 25.74 -76.65
C GLY A 97 19.84 24.79 -75.60
N ALA A 98 19.47 25.02 -74.34
CA ALA A 98 19.97 24.24 -73.20
C ALA A 98 19.48 22.77 -73.18
N GLN A 99 18.36 22.49 -73.85
CA GLN A 99 17.79 21.15 -73.99
C GLN A 99 18.30 20.41 -75.23
N SER A 100 18.97 21.10 -76.15
CA SER A 100 19.53 20.48 -77.34
C SER A 100 20.68 19.54 -76.96
N SER A 101 20.79 18.40 -77.63
CA SER A 101 21.73 17.34 -77.27
C SER A 101 22.68 16.99 -78.42
N ILE A 102 23.94 16.71 -78.10
CA ILE A 102 24.92 16.19 -79.06
C ILE A 102 25.58 14.92 -78.53
N LEU A 103 25.61 13.88 -79.36
CA LEU A 103 26.37 12.66 -79.12
C LEU A 103 27.68 12.70 -79.90
N ASN A 104 28.79 12.75 -79.19
CA ASN A 104 30.14 12.60 -79.70
C ASN A 104 30.57 11.15 -79.46
N ARG A 105 30.51 10.31 -80.50
CA ARG A 105 30.87 8.89 -80.43
C ARG A 105 32.26 8.67 -81.00
N VAL A 106 33.19 8.13 -80.24
CA VAL A 106 34.53 7.76 -80.73
C VAL A 106 34.47 6.35 -81.33
N THR A 107 34.76 6.23 -82.62
CA THR A 107 34.80 4.96 -83.37
C THR A 107 36.23 4.47 -83.62
N GLY A 108 37.25 5.25 -83.27
CA GLY A 108 38.65 4.82 -83.29
C GLY A 108 39.03 3.99 -82.06
N ASN A 109 40.33 3.75 -81.90
CA ASN A 109 40.90 2.84 -80.88
C ASN A 109 41.68 3.57 -79.77
N THR A 110 41.48 4.88 -79.61
CA THR A 110 42.20 5.69 -78.60
C THR A 110 41.28 6.13 -77.48
N ARG A 111 41.84 6.22 -76.27
CA ARG A 111 41.17 6.82 -75.12
C ARG A 111 40.88 8.30 -75.37
N SER A 112 39.80 8.81 -74.79
CA SER A 112 39.52 10.24 -74.74
C SER A 112 40.22 10.87 -73.53
N ASP A 113 41.22 11.71 -73.76
CA ASP A 113 41.95 12.45 -72.72
C ASP A 113 41.58 13.94 -72.76
N ILE A 114 40.88 14.42 -71.72
CA ILE A 114 40.41 15.80 -71.57
C ILE A 114 41.26 16.49 -70.50
N HIS A 115 42.35 17.12 -70.92
CA HIS A 115 43.23 17.91 -70.06
C HIS A 115 42.97 19.43 -70.15
N GLY A 116 42.30 19.88 -71.22
CA GLY A 116 41.90 21.28 -71.43
C GLY A 116 40.41 21.53 -71.16
N ARG A 117 39.80 22.48 -71.89
CA ARG A 117 38.43 22.95 -71.63
C ARG A 117 37.40 22.50 -72.67
N LEU A 118 36.30 21.92 -72.22
CA LEU A 118 35.09 21.68 -73.00
C LEU A 118 33.96 22.60 -72.51
N THR A 119 33.39 23.44 -73.38
CA THR A 119 32.19 24.24 -73.07
C THR A 119 31.03 23.85 -73.98
N ALA A 120 29.82 23.86 -73.44
CA ALA A 120 28.59 23.76 -74.21
C ALA A 120 27.45 24.53 -73.54
N ASN A 121 26.53 25.10 -74.33
CA ASN A 121 25.30 25.67 -73.77
C ASN A 121 24.16 24.64 -73.60
N GLY A 122 24.24 23.47 -74.25
CA GLY A 122 23.26 22.37 -74.15
C GLY A 122 23.86 21.09 -73.56
N GLN A 123 23.29 19.94 -73.94
CA GLN A 123 23.64 18.61 -73.42
C GLN A 123 24.71 17.94 -74.29
N VAL A 124 25.79 17.46 -73.67
CA VAL A 124 26.92 16.80 -74.34
C VAL A 124 27.08 15.37 -73.87
N HIS A 125 26.98 14.42 -74.79
CA HIS A 125 27.26 13.01 -74.56
C HIS A 125 28.57 12.66 -75.25
N LEU A 126 29.56 12.16 -74.51
CA LEU A 126 30.82 11.63 -75.02
C LEU A 126 30.83 10.13 -74.78
N VAL A 127 30.79 9.36 -75.86
CA VAL A 127 30.84 7.90 -75.83
C VAL A 127 32.16 7.42 -76.40
N ASN A 128 32.95 6.69 -75.62
CA ASN A 128 34.20 6.10 -76.08
C ASN A 128 34.46 4.75 -75.39
N PRO A 129 34.26 3.61 -76.09
CA PRO A 129 34.50 2.28 -75.55
C PRO A 129 35.94 2.02 -75.09
N ASN A 130 36.92 2.81 -75.56
CA ASN A 130 38.33 2.68 -75.18
C ASN A 130 38.67 3.36 -73.84
N GLY A 131 37.72 4.07 -73.23
CA GLY A 131 37.91 4.80 -71.97
C GLY A 131 37.82 6.31 -72.14
N ILE A 132 37.51 6.98 -71.03
CA ILE A 132 37.44 8.45 -70.94
C ILE A 132 38.17 8.89 -69.67
N PHE A 133 39.06 9.86 -69.79
CA PHE A 133 39.76 10.47 -68.67
C PHE A 133 39.72 11.99 -68.75
N ILE A 134 39.20 12.61 -67.70
CA ILE A 134 39.25 14.05 -67.48
C ILE A 134 40.40 14.29 -66.50
N GLY A 135 41.52 14.84 -66.98
CA GLY A 135 42.71 15.08 -66.17
C GLY A 135 42.51 16.19 -65.14
N SER A 136 43.44 16.33 -64.19
CA SER A 136 43.33 17.30 -63.07
C SER A 136 43.14 18.77 -63.48
N ASN A 137 43.65 19.15 -64.66
CA ASN A 137 43.46 20.49 -65.24
C ASN A 137 42.26 20.57 -66.19
N GLY A 138 41.63 19.43 -66.51
CA GLY A 138 40.51 19.34 -67.44
C GLY A 138 39.24 19.95 -66.84
N THR A 139 38.50 20.70 -67.64
CA THR A 139 37.23 21.32 -67.23
C THR A 139 36.13 21.07 -68.26
N VAL A 140 34.96 20.65 -67.80
CA VAL A 140 33.74 20.50 -68.60
C VAL A 140 32.67 21.43 -68.03
N ASP A 141 32.23 22.42 -68.81
CA ASP A 141 31.13 23.33 -68.49
C ASP A 141 29.98 23.10 -69.49
N ALA A 142 28.83 22.57 -69.08
CA ALA A 142 27.73 22.23 -70.00
C ALA A 142 26.33 22.43 -69.40
N GLY A 143 25.28 22.34 -70.23
CA GLY A 143 23.88 22.25 -69.78
C GLY A 143 23.51 20.85 -69.25
N ALA A 144 24.15 19.81 -69.79
CA ALA A 144 24.25 18.47 -69.21
C ALA A 144 25.49 17.75 -69.78
N PHE A 145 26.01 16.75 -69.07
CA PHE A 145 27.17 15.98 -69.54
C PHE A 145 27.03 14.49 -69.25
N VAL A 146 27.17 13.65 -70.27
CA VAL A 146 27.28 12.20 -70.13
C VAL A 146 28.63 11.75 -70.67
N ALA A 147 29.47 11.14 -69.85
CA ALA A 147 30.67 10.44 -70.30
C ALA A 147 30.45 8.94 -70.15
N SER A 148 30.50 8.20 -71.25
CA SER A 148 30.18 6.78 -71.25
C SER A 148 31.21 5.94 -72.01
N THR A 149 31.64 4.81 -71.46
CA THR A 149 32.33 3.76 -72.23
C THR A 149 31.36 2.72 -72.78
N LEU A 150 30.11 2.78 -72.37
CA LEU A 150 29.00 2.00 -72.93
C LEU A 150 28.47 2.75 -74.17
N ASP A 151 28.17 2.03 -75.24
CA ASP A 151 27.62 2.63 -76.45
C ASP A 151 26.10 2.83 -76.33
N ILE A 152 25.56 3.76 -77.12
CA ILE A 152 24.12 3.99 -77.27
C ILE A 152 23.82 3.98 -78.76
N SER A 153 22.71 3.37 -79.19
CA SER A 153 22.36 3.39 -80.61
C SER A 153 22.01 4.81 -81.08
N THR A 154 22.31 5.14 -82.33
CA THR A 154 21.94 6.45 -82.90
C THR A 154 20.42 6.67 -82.83
N GLU A 155 19.64 5.61 -83.05
CA GLU A 155 18.18 5.67 -82.99
C GLU A 155 17.66 5.95 -81.58
N ASP A 156 18.21 5.28 -80.56
CA ASP A 156 17.82 5.53 -79.17
C ASP A 156 18.20 6.94 -78.71
N PHE A 157 19.39 7.42 -79.06
CA PHE A 157 19.81 8.78 -78.75
C PHE A 157 18.88 9.83 -79.39
N LEU A 158 18.61 9.72 -80.70
CA LEU A 158 17.75 10.68 -81.40
C LEU A 158 16.30 10.63 -80.91
N ALA A 159 15.84 9.49 -80.41
CA ALA A 159 14.52 9.34 -79.80
C ALA A 159 14.46 9.75 -78.31
N GLY A 160 15.57 10.26 -77.73
CA GLY A 160 15.64 10.65 -76.33
C GLY A 160 15.58 9.47 -75.34
N ARG A 161 15.85 8.24 -75.82
CA ARG A 161 15.88 7.02 -75.01
C ARG A 161 17.32 6.71 -74.61
N TYR A 162 17.76 7.11 -73.43
CA TYR A 162 19.16 6.95 -73.03
C TYR A 162 19.47 5.56 -72.48
N ARG A 163 19.49 4.56 -73.37
CA ARG A 163 19.83 3.16 -73.09
C ARG A 163 21.25 2.85 -73.58
N PHE A 164 22.16 2.64 -72.65
CA PHE A 164 23.55 2.34 -72.93
C PHE A 164 23.85 0.85 -72.77
N GLN A 165 24.65 0.31 -73.67
CA GLN A 165 25.05 -1.09 -73.71
C GLN A 165 26.55 -1.22 -73.93
N GLY A 166 27.17 -2.03 -73.08
CA GLY A 166 28.59 -2.35 -73.14
C GLY A 166 28.89 -3.60 -73.95
N ASN A 167 30.17 -3.92 -74.05
CA ASN A 167 30.69 -5.08 -74.80
C ASN A 167 30.98 -6.29 -73.89
N GLY A 168 30.62 -6.23 -72.61
CA GLY A 168 30.89 -7.25 -71.60
C GLY A 168 32.15 -7.00 -70.76
N SER A 169 33.07 -6.15 -71.22
CA SER A 169 34.28 -5.72 -70.48
C SER A 169 34.58 -4.26 -70.80
N SER A 170 33.61 -3.40 -70.49
CA SER A 170 33.67 -1.99 -70.86
C SER A 170 34.80 -1.26 -70.11
N ALA A 171 35.42 -0.27 -70.76
CA ALA A 171 36.55 0.46 -70.18
C ALA A 171 36.14 1.34 -68.97
N THR A 172 37.11 2.04 -68.40
CA THR A 172 36.90 2.95 -67.26
C THR A 172 36.57 4.37 -67.71
N VAL A 173 35.64 5.03 -67.01
CA VAL A 173 35.46 6.49 -67.02
C VAL A 173 36.11 7.07 -65.76
N SER A 174 37.01 8.04 -65.91
CA SER A 174 37.75 8.64 -64.80
C SER A 174 37.71 10.17 -64.85
N ASN A 175 37.34 10.81 -63.74
CA ASN A 175 37.41 12.25 -63.56
C ASN A 175 38.37 12.61 -62.41
N ALA A 176 39.44 13.32 -62.74
CA ALA A 176 40.32 14.01 -61.79
C ALA A 176 40.19 15.54 -61.89
N GLY A 177 39.48 16.05 -62.90
CA GLY A 177 39.28 17.47 -63.17
C GLY A 177 37.98 18.03 -62.60
N ARG A 178 37.37 18.99 -63.30
CA ARG A 178 36.11 19.63 -62.89
C ARG A 178 35.02 19.46 -63.94
N VAL A 179 33.87 18.93 -63.53
CA VAL A 179 32.64 18.87 -64.33
C VAL A 179 31.60 19.76 -63.66
N ARG A 180 31.23 20.86 -64.32
CA ARG A 180 30.26 21.84 -63.83
C ARG A 180 29.09 21.90 -64.80
N ILE A 181 27.90 21.61 -64.30
CA ILE A 181 26.67 21.65 -65.06
C ILE A 181 25.79 22.80 -64.59
N GLY A 182 25.06 23.40 -65.53
CA GLY A 182 24.06 24.43 -65.22
C GLY A 182 22.94 23.93 -64.28
N PRO A 183 22.18 24.85 -63.66
CA PRO A 183 21.06 24.48 -62.79
C PRO A 183 20.02 23.58 -63.47
N ASP A 184 19.41 22.67 -62.72
CA ASP A 184 18.41 21.68 -63.19
C ASP A 184 18.94 20.69 -64.27
N GLY A 185 20.23 20.74 -64.62
CA GLY A 185 20.86 19.83 -65.57
C GLY A 185 21.22 18.46 -64.96
N TYR A 186 22.01 17.67 -65.69
CA TYR A 186 22.51 16.40 -65.18
C TYR A 186 23.95 16.08 -65.61
N ALA A 187 24.69 15.38 -64.77
CA ALA A 187 26.00 14.80 -65.06
C ALA A 187 25.96 13.29 -64.86
N ALA A 188 26.37 12.49 -65.84
CA ALA A 188 26.41 11.04 -65.71
C ALA A 188 27.73 10.45 -66.21
N LEU A 189 28.44 9.71 -65.35
CA LEU A 189 29.65 8.96 -65.70
C LEU A 189 29.32 7.46 -65.71
N LEU A 190 29.38 6.84 -66.89
CA LEU A 190 28.91 5.47 -67.13
C LEU A 190 30.04 4.60 -67.68
N GLY A 191 30.34 3.45 -67.07
CA GLY A 191 31.33 2.55 -67.67
C GLY A 191 31.39 1.16 -67.07
N GLY A 192 32.38 0.37 -67.48
CA GLY A 192 32.67 -0.89 -66.80
C GLY A 192 33.24 -0.65 -65.40
N ARG A 193 33.95 0.48 -65.22
CA ARG A 193 34.32 1.08 -63.93
C ARG A 193 34.20 2.60 -63.99
N VAL A 194 33.94 3.22 -62.84
CA VAL A 194 33.86 4.68 -62.70
C VAL A 194 34.76 5.16 -61.57
N ARG A 195 35.52 6.23 -61.82
CA ARG A 195 36.43 6.86 -60.86
C ARG A 195 36.19 8.36 -60.82
N ASN A 196 35.97 8.92 -59.64
CA ASN A 196 35.93 10.36 -59.45
C ASN A 196 36.83 10.76 -58.27
N SER A 197 37.97 11.38 -58.60
CA SER A 197 38.86 12.07 -57.64
C SER A 197 38.78 13.59 -57.78
N GLY A 198 38.11 14.08 -58.83
CA GLY A 198 37.87 15.48 -59.11
C GLY A 198 36.55 16.00 -58.52
N ILE A 199 36.02 17.06 -59.13
CA ILE A 199 34.78 17.72 -58.70
C ILE A 199 33.70 17.53 -59.77
N VAL A 200 32.50 17.15 -59.36
CA VAL A 200 31.27 17.19 -60.17
C VAL A 200 30.23 18.05 -59.45
N THR A 201 29.70 19.09 -60.10
CA THR A 201 28.72 20.01 -59.48
C THR A 201 27.54 20.25 -60.41
N VAL A 202 26.32 20.02 -59.90
CA VAL A 202 25.05 20.14 -60.64
C VAL A 202 23.96 20.74 -59.73
N PRO A 203 23.90 22.08 -59.56
CA PRO A 203 22.90 22.71 -58.70
C PRO A 203 21.47 22.37 -59.12
N MET A 204 20.60 22.00 -58.17
CA MET A 204 19.20 21.61 -58.37
C MET A 204 18.97 20.49 -59.40
N GLY A 205 20.03 19.78 -59.79
CA GLY A 205 20.01 18.77 -60.86
C GLY A 205 20.42 17.39 -60.37
N ARG A 206 20.92 16.55 -61.28
CA ARG A 206 21.19 15.12 -60.99
C ARG A 206 22.63 14.72 -61.31
N ILE A 207 23.28 13.96 -60.41
CA ILE A 207 24.60 13.35 -60.63
C ILE A 207 24.45 11.83 -60.61
N GLY A 208 24.96 11.16 -61.64
CA GLY A 208 24.90 9.71 -61.80
C GLY A 208 26.29 9.10 -61.98
N PHE A 209 26.64 8.13 -61.16
CA PHE A 209 27.82 7.29 -61.38
C PHE A 209 27.36 5.85 -61.56
N ALA A 210 27.63 5.26 -62.73
CA ALA A 210 27.07 3.96 -63.09
C ALA A 210 28.15 2.99 -63.55
N SER A 211 28.19 1.81 -62.93
CA SER A 211 29.12 0.76 -63.33
C SER A 211 28.39 -0.52 -63.71
N GLY A 212 28.49 -0.94 -64.97
CA GLY A 212 27.81 -2.13 -65.49
C GLY A 212 27.88 -2.21 -67.02
N GLU A 213 27.22 -3.22 -67.60
CA GLU A 213 27.20 -3.44 -69.06
C GLU A 213 25.86 -3.05 -69.69
N ARG A 214 24.85 -2.69 -68.89
CA ARG A 214 23.61 -2.09 -69.36
C ARG A 214 23.16 -1.00 -68.39
N VAL A 215 23.03 0.22 -68.88
CA VAL A 215 22.63 1.38 -68.06
C VAL A 215 21.52 2.13 -68.76
N THR A 216 20.48 2.50 -68.03
CA THR A 216 19.43 3.41 -68.50
C THR A 216 19.47 4.69 -67.68
N LEU A 217 19.46 5.84 -68.35
CA LEU A 217 19.19 7.12 -67.72
C LEU A 217 17.73 7.49 -67.96
N ASP A 218 16.95 7.65 -66.89
CA ASP A 218 15.58 8.13 -66.97
C ASP A 218 15.50 9.56 -66.42
N LEU A 219 15.33 10.50 -67.35
CA LEU A 219 15.27 11.92 -67.01
C LEU A 219 13.88 12.36 -66.52
N SER A 220 12.84 11.55 -66.74
CA SER A 220 11.43 11.89 -66.52
C SER A 220 10.75 11.07 -65.43
N GLY A 221 11.27 9.88 -65.12
CA GLY A 221 10.74 8.98 -64.12
C GLY A 221 11.25 9.23 -62.71
N ASP A 222 10.93 8.28 -61.85
CA ASP A 222 11.17 8.24 -60.40
C ASP A 222 12.57 7.72 -60.02
N GLN A 223 13.30 7.09 -60.94
CA GLN A 223 14.67 6.60 -60.74
C GLN A 223 15.60 7.11 -61.84
N PHE A 224 16.49 8.05 -61.52
CA PHE A 224 17.36 8.69 -62.51
C PHE A 224 18.33 7.72 -63.18
N LEU A 225 18.87 6.77 -62.42
CA LEU A 225 19.84 5.79 -62.90
C LEU A 225 19.35 4.36 -62.65
N GLN A 226 19.32 3.54 -63.70
CA GLN A 226 19.10 2.10 -63.61
C GLN A 226 20.30 1.36 -64.21
N VAL A 227 20.85 0.40 -63.47
CA VAL A 227 22.02 -0.37 -63.90
C VAL A 227 21.68 -1.84 -63.85
N ALA A 228 21.97 -2.55 -64.93
CA ALA A 228 21.71 -3.97 -65.11
C ALA A 228 22.90 -4.63 -65.79
N ILE A 229 23.09 -5.93 -65.54
CA ILE A 229 24.18 -6.74 -66.10
C ILE A 229 25.57 -6.31 -65.59
N PRO A 230 26.22 -7.12 -64.75
CA PRO A 230 27.59 -6.87 -64.29
C PRO A 230 28.61 -6.94 -65.42
N THR A 231 29.74 -6.25 -65.25
CA THR A 231 30.91 -6.40 -66.14
C THR A 231 31.59 -7.76 -65.94
N ALA A 232 32.01 -8.42 -67.01
CA ALA A 232 32.60 -9.77 -66.99
C ALA A 232 34.12 -9.78 -66.75
N GLY A 233 34.78 -8.62 -66.62
CA GLY A 233 36.23 -8.52 -66.41
C GLY A 233 36.70 -9.11 -65.07
N GLU A 234 37.95 -9.58 -65.02
CA GLU A 234 38.60 -10.07 -63.79
C GLU A 234 38.73 -8.92 -62.76
N ASP A 235 38.36 -9.23 -61.51
CA ASP A 235 38.36 -8.28 -60.40
C ASP A 235 39.71 -8.29 -59.69
N GLY A 236 40.56 -7.31 -59.99
CA GLY A 236 41.79 -7.05 -59.23
C GLY A 236 41.55 -6.49 -57.82
N GLY A 237 40.40 -6.76 -57.19
CA GLY A 237 40.03 -6.25 -55.87
C GLY A 237 39.63 -4.76 -55.82
N GLU A 238 39.63 -4.03 -56.94
CA GLU A 238 39.23 -2.62 -56.95
C GLU A 238 37.71 -2.43 -57.04
N ALA A 239 37.19 -1.37 -56.40
CA ALA A 239 35.78 -1.00 -56.46
C ALA A 239 35.25 -0.83 -57.90
N LEU A 240 33.98 -1.08 -58.19
CA LEU A 240 33.39 -0.75 -59.50
C LEU A 240 33.20 0.77 -59.67
N ILE A 241 32.77 1.44 -58.60
CA ILE A 241 32.72 2.90 -58.48
C ILE A 241 33.65 3.32 -57.33
N SER A 242 34.59 4.23 -57.58
CA SER A 242 35.38 4.85 -56.52
C SER A 242 35.24 6.36 -56.59
N HIS A 243 34.84 6.97 -55.47
CA HIS A 243 34.62 8.40 -55.31
C HIS A 243 35.44 8.92 -54.12
N SER A 244 36.58 9.52 -54.42
CA SER A 244 37.45 10.21 -53.44
C SER A 244 37.42 11.73 -53.57
N GLY A 245 36.76 12.25 -54.61
CA GLY A 245 36.59 13.69 -54.87
C GLY A 245 35.31 14.27 -54.27
N ILE A 246 34.72 15.25 -54.96
CA ILE A 246 33.48 15.93 -54.55
C ILE A 246 32.40 15.71 -55.62
N ALA A 247 31.20 15.32 -55.19
CA ALA A 247 29.98 15.35 -55.97
C ALA A 247 28.97 16.23 -55.22
N SER A 248 28.52 17.33 -55.84
CA SER A 248 27.60 18.29 -55.22
C SER A 248 26.40 18.58 -56.10
N ALA A 249 25.20 18.30 -55.59
CA ALA A 249 23.91 18.54 -56.25
C ALA A 249 22.92 19.17 -55.28
N ASP A 250 23.21 20.37 -54.76
CA ASP A 250 22.34 21.11 -53.83
C ASP A 250 20.90 21.23 -54.39
N GLY A 251 19.90 20.76 -53.64
CA GLY A 251 18.49 20.72 -54.04
C GLY A 251 18.16 19.63 -55.07
N GLY A 252 19.06 18.67 -55.28
CA GLY A 252 19.03 17.68 -56.35
C GLY A 252 19.28 16.24 -55.87
N LEU A 253 19.68 15.38 -56.81
CA LEU A 253 19.88 13.94 -56.58
C LEU A 253 21.32 13.51 -56.92
N ILE A 254 21.95 12.73 -56.03
CA ILE A 254 23.18 12.00 -56.34
C ILE A 254 22.88 10.50 -56.29
N GLU A 255 23.17 9.79 -57.37
CA GLU A 255 22.91 8.36 -57.48
C GLU A 255 24.16 7.62 -57.96
N MET A 256 24.66 6.69 -57.15
CA MET A 256 25.77 5.80 -57.47
C MET A 256 25.25 4.36 -57.54
N ARG A 257 25.30 3.73 -58.72
CA ARG A 257 24.81 2.35 -58.88
C ARG A 257 25.80 1.46 -59.62
N ALA A 258 26.11 0.31 -59.03
CA ALA A 258 26.93 -0.72 -59.65
C ALA A 258 26.11 -2.00 -59.85
N ALA A 259 26.18 -2.60 -61.03
CA ALA A 259 25.63 -3.94 -61.26
C ALA A 259 26.62 -5.00 -60.76
N THR A 260 26.18 -5.78 -59.79
CA THR A 260 26.89 -6.94 -59.25
C THR A 260 26.00 -8.19 -59.36
N ALA A 261 26.62 -9.35 -59.54
CA ALA A 261 25.92 -10.63 -59.48
C ALA A 261 25.82 -11.07 -58.03
N ARG A 262 24.70 -11.69 -57.63
CA ARG A 262 24.41 -12.08 -56.23
C ARG A 262 25.54 -12.87 -55.55
N GLU A 263 26.23 -13.73 -56.29
CA GLU A 263 27.31 -14.60 -55.79
C GLU A 263 28.73 -14.02 -55.99
N ALA A 264 28.87 -12.83 -56.58
CA ALA A 264 30.17 -12.21 -56.82
C ALA A 264 30.55 -11.30 -55.66
N VAL A 265 31.56 -11.68 -54.86
CA VAL A 265 32.13 -10.80 -53.82
C VAL A 265 32.95 -9.71 -54.49
N ARG A 266 32.30 -8.60 -54.83
CA ARG A 266 32.92 -7.42 -55.43
C ARG A 266 32.75 -6.22 -54.53
N GLN A 267 33.81 -5.44 -54.37
CA GLN A 267 33.65 -4.07 -53.89
C GLN A 267 32.91 -3.28 -54.99
N ALA A 268 31.69 -2.87 -54.72
CA ALA A 268 30.84 -2.21 -55.70
C ALA A 268 31.05 -0.69 -55.66
N ILE A 269 31.01 -0.10 -54.47
CA ILE A 269 31.17 1.33 -54.27
C ILE A 269 32.19 1.54 -53.15
N ASN A 270 33.15 2.44 -53.37
CA ASN A 270 34.05 2.97 -52.34
C ASN A 270 33.98 4.49 -52.35
N LEU A 271 33.35 5.07 -51.33
CA LEU A 271 33.18 6.51 -51.14
C LEU A 271 34.05 6.99 -49.96
N SER A 272 35.20 7.59 -50.27
CA SER A 272 36.10 8.24 -49.29
C SER A 272 36.08 9.77 -49.38
N GLY A 273 35.45 10.32 -50.43
CA GLY A 273 35.30 11.76 -50.65
C GLY A 273 34.00 12.33 -50.08
N VAL A 274 33.41 13.30 -50.79
CA VAL A 274 32.17 13.99 -50.40
C VAL A 274 31.08 13.79 -51.43
N ALA A 275 29.92 13.27 -51.03
CA ALA A 275 28.67 13.33 -51.78
C ALA A 275 27.69 14.23 -51.03
N GLU A 276 27.30 15.35 -51.63
CA GLU A 276 26.51 16.38 -50.97
C GLU A 276 25.34 16.85 -51.84
N ALA A 277 24.12 16.64 -51.37
CA ALA A 277 22.89 17.10 -52.01
C ALA A 277 22.07 17.87 -50.98
N ARG A 278 22.54 19.07 -50.58
CA ARG A 278 21.90 19.85 -49.52
C ARG A 278 20.49 20.25 -49.91
N SER A 279 19.52 20.07 -49.03
CA SER A 279 18.18 20.63 -49.25
C SER A 279 18.25 22.16 -49.36
N VAL A 280 17.51 22.72 -50.33
CA VAL A 280 17.30 24.17 -50.51
C VAL A 280 15.82 24.44 -50.36
N SER A 281 15.42 25.63 -49.89
CA SER A 281 14.09 25.99 -49.34
C SER A 281 12.80 25.41 -49.97
N VAL A 282 12.81 24.92 -51.21
CA VAL A 282 11.63 24.35 -51.91
C VAL A 282 11.89 22.92 -52.46
N ARG A 283 13.12 22.41 -52.43
CA ARG A 283 13.49 21.07 -52.94
C ARG A 283 14.44 20.34 -51.99
N ASN A 284 14.00 19.16 -51.55
CA ASN A 284 14.81 18.27 -50.73
C ASN A 284 15.84 17.53 -51.57
N GLY A 285 17.04 17.41 -51.02
CA GLY A 285 18.09 16.63 -51.66
C GLY A 285 18.04 15.15 -51.28
N ALA A 286 18.48 14.31 -52.21
CA ALA A 286 18.50 12.86 -52.03
C ALA A 286 19.84 12.28 -52.48
N ILE A 287 20.33 11.28 -51.74
CA ILE A 287 21.53 10.51 -52.09
C ILE A 287 21.22 9.01 -52.04
N VAL A 288 21.51 8.30 -53.12
CA VAL A 288 21.34 6.85 -53.24
C VAL A 288 22.66 6.19 -53.61
N LEU A 289 23.14 5.28 -52.77
CA LEU A 289 24.31 4.44 -53.03
C LEU A 289 23.84 2.97 -53.14
N GLY A 290 23.93 2.38 -54.32
CA GLY A 290 23.45 1.02 -54.60
C GLY A 290 24.53 0.10 -55.16
N GLY A 291 25.01 -0.85 -54.35
CA GLY A 291 26.02 -1.83 -54.73
C GLY A 291 25.51 -3.01 -55.57
N GLY A 292 24.19 -3.13 -55.76
CA GLY A 292 23.56 -4.30 -56.38
C GLY A 292 23.52 -5.53 -55.45
N SER A 293 22.90 -6.62 -55.91
CA SER A 293 22.54 -7.77 -55.06
C SER A 293 23.71 -8.62 -54.55
N GLY A 294 24.94 -8.41 -55.04
CA GLY A 294 26.13 -9.09 -54.54
C GLY A 294 27.28 -8.16 -54.11
N GLY A 295 27.10 -6.85 -54.22
CA GLY A 295 28.18 -5.89 -54.05
C GLY A 295 28.36 -5.36 -52.63
N SER A 296 29.61 -5.09 -52.25
CA SER A 296 29.98 -4.41 -51.01
C SER A 296 30.04 -2.88 -51.21
N VAL A 297 29.42 -2.10 -50.32
CA VAL A 297 29.42 -0.63 -50.32
C VAL A 297 30.20 -0.14 -49.11
N GLN A 298 31.35 0.49 -49.35
CA GLN A 298 32.19 1.08 -48.31
C GLN A 298 32.09 2.61 -48.34
N VAL A 299 31.83 3.22 -47.18
CA VAL A 299 31.84 4.66 -46.98
C VAL A 299 32.80 5.01 -45.84
N SER A 300 33.75 5.89 -46.12
CA SER A 300 34.68 6.49 -45.13
C SER A 300 34.76 8.01 -45.22
N GLY A 301 34.00 8.58 -46.17
CA GLY A 301 33.88 10.01 -46.37
C GLY A 301 32.56 10.58 -45.85
N ARG A 302 32.13 11.71 -46.44
CA ARG A 302 30.92 12.45 -46.04
C ARG A 302 29.81 12.26 -47.05
N VAL A 303 28.62 11.89 -46.57
CA VAL A 303 27.37 11.81 -47.34
C VAL A 303 26.35 12.71 -46.65
N SER A 304 25.95 13.82 -47.28
CA SER A 304 25.10 14.80 -46.61
C SER A 304 24.02 15.39 -47.50
N THR A 305 22.79 15.41 -46.98
CA THR A 305 21.65 16.16 -47.53
C THR A 305 21.28 17.35 -46.65
N ARG A 306 22.10 17.64 -45.63
CA ARG A 306 21.85 18.68 -44.63
C ARG A 306 21.54 20.03 -45.26
N GLN A 307 20.49 20.68 -44.77
CA GLN A 307 20.10 22.01 -45.24
C GLN A 307 21.19 23.06 -44.93
N ALA A 308 21.51 23.91 -45.91
CA ALA A 308 22.40 25.05 -45.70
C ALA A 308 21.63 26.18 -45.01
N GLY A 309 22.04 26.58 -43.82
CA GLY A 309 21.35 27.63 -43.05
C GLY A 309 21.24 28.96 -43.83
N SER A 310 20.00 29.41 -44.04
CA SER A 310 19.65 30.83 -44.19
C SER A 310 18.15 31.02 -43.90
N PRO A 311 17.79 31.97 -43.01
CA PRO A 311 16.43 32.12 -42.53
C PRO A 311 15.62 32.97 -43.51
N LEU A 312 14.77 32.34 -44.32
CA LEU A 312 13.65 33.04 -44.95
C LEU A 312 12.42 32.12 -44.93
N ALA A 313 11.59 32.36 -43.93
CA ALA A 313 10.24 31.82 -43.84
C ALA A 313 9.43 32.26 -45.07
N VAL A 314 8.95 31.29 -45.85
CA VAL A 314 7.80 31.49 -46.74
C VAL A 314 6.80 30.37 -46.48
N ALA A 315 5.62 30.80 -46.07
CA ALA A 315 4.50 30.00 -45.65
C ALA A 315 3.95 29.07 -46.77
N SER A 316 3.51 27.89 -46.29
CA SER A 316 2.45 27.04 -46.84
C SER A 316 2.61 26.53 -48.28
N SER A 317 3.26 25.36 -48.41
CA SER A 317 2.96 24.40 -49.48
C SER A 317 1.94 23.36 -48.97
N PRO A 318 0.82 23.07 -49.66
CA PRO A 318 -0.22 22.12 -49.21
C PRO A 318 0.14 20.63 -49.29
N ARG A 319 1.37 20.28 -49.68
CA ARG A 319 1.85 18.89 -49.68
C ARG A 319 2.93 18.74 -48.61
N PRO A 320 2.83 17.75 -47.70
CA PRO A 320 3.95 17.43 -46.83
C PRO A 320 5.15 17.07 -47.73
N PRO A 321 6.26 17.82 -47.66
CA PRO A 321 7.45 17.50 -48.44
C PRO A 321 8.00 16.14 -47.96
N ARG A 322 8.41 15.25 -48.87
CA ARG A 322 9.33 14.16 -48.50
C ARG A 322 10.65 14.82 -48.08
N GLY A 323 11.06 14.73 -46.81
CA GLY A 323 12.27 15.36 -46.29
C GLY A 323 13.58 14.91 -46.96
N PRO A 324 14.74 15.46 -46.57
CA PRO A 324 16.04 15.00 -47.04
C PRO A 324 16.21 13.49 -46.85
N GLU A 325 16.78 12.80 -47.84
CA GLU A 325 16.85 11.34 -47.85
C GLU A 325 18.25 10.81 -48.21
N ILE A 326 18.76 9.85 -47.42
CA ILE A 326 19.98 9.10 -47.72
C ILE A 326 19.68 7.61 -47.67
N THR A 327 19.93 6.89 -48.77
CA THR A 327 19.71 5.44 -48.88
C THR A 327 20.97 4.72 -49.32
N LEU A 328 21.45 3.76 -48.52
CA LEU A 328 22.60 2.91 -48.80
C LEU A 328 22.14 1.44 -48.90
N THR A 329 22.38 0.81 -50.05
CA THR A 329 22.00 -0.60 -50.30
C THR A 329 23.15 -1.36 -50.94
N GLY A 330 23.26 -2.65 -50.61
CA GLY A 330 24.28 -3.57 -51.09
C GLY A 330 24.10 -4.91 -50.41
N ARG A 331 24.89 -5.93 -50.78
CA ARG A 331 24.94 -7.19 -50.03
C ARG A 331 25.69 -7.01 -48.70
N GLU A 332 26.73 -6.19 -48.70
CA GLU A 332 27.53 -5.84 -47.52
C GLU A 332 27.68 -4.32 -47.50
N ILE A 333 27.57 -3.71 -46.32
CA ILE A 333 27.77 -2.27 -46.14
C ILE A 333 28.77 -2.04 -45.00
N ILE A 334 29.77 -1.21 -45.24
CA ILE A 334 30.83 -0.88 -44.28
C ILE A 334 30.90 0.64 -44.13
N LEU A 335 30.67 1.15 -42.92
CA LEU A 335 30.88 2.54 -42.54
C LEU A 335 32.13 2.62 -41.65
N ALA A 336 33.17 3.28 -42.14
CA ALA A 336 34.47 3.37 -41.48
C ALA A 336 34.89 4.83 -41.31
N GLY A 337 34.59 5.43 -40.15
CA GLY A 337 34.71 6.87 -39.92
C GLY A 337 33.80 7.71 -40.81
N ALA A 338 32.66 7.17 -41.23
CA ALA A 338 31.73 7.84 -42.14
C ALA A 338 30.93 8.95 -41.45
N GLU A 339 30.65 10.04 -42.17
CA GLU A 339 29.71 11.09 -41.73
C GLU A 339 28.48 11.06 -42.64
N ILE A 340 27.35 10.58 -42.12
CA ILE A 340 26.06 10.55 -42.81
C ILE A 340 25.14 11.59 -42.16
N ASP A 341 24.72 12.64 -42.87
CA ASP A 341 23.97 13.75 -42.28
C ASP A 341 22.78 14.21 -43.15
N ALA A 342 21.58 13.83 -42.70
CA ALA A 342 20.28 14.21 -43.25
C ALA A 342 19.51 15.20 -42.35
N SER A 343 20.20 16.00 -41.54
CA SER A 343 19.57 16.97 -40.62
C SER A 343 18.96 18.17 -41.36
N ALA A 344 17.84 18.72 -40.90
CA ALA A 344 17.16 19.86 -41.55
C ALA A 344 16.38 20.78 -40.59
N GLU A 345 16.02 22.00 -41.02
CA GLU A 345 15.37 23.01 -40.16
C GLU A 345 13.90 22.70 -39.83
N GLU A 346 13.13 22.20 -40.82
CA GLU A 346 11.68 21.94 -40.69
C GLU A 346 11.35 20.52 -40.19
N GLY A 347 12.37 19.75 -39.79
CA GLY A 347 12.27 18.35 -39.34
C GLY A 347 13.43 17.51 -39.86
N GLY A 348 13.85 16.51 -39.09
CA GLY A 348 14.94 15.62 -39.49
C GLY A 348 14.62 14.75 -40.71
N GLY A 349 15.65 14.35 -41.45
CA GLY A 349 15.52 13.54 -42.66
C GLY A 349 15.31 12.04 -42.44
N LEU A 350 15.31 11.29 -43.54
CA LEU A 350 15.27 9.83 -43.56
C LEU A 350 16.64 9.27 -43.95
N VAL A 351 17.19 8.39 -43.12
CA VAL A 351 18.39 7.61 -43.43
C VAL A 351 18.07 6.12 -43.40
N ARG A 352 18.39 5.40 -44.49
CA ARG A 352 18.21 3.94 -44.60
C ARG A 352 19.50 3.29 -45.02
N ILE A 353 20.03 2.41 -44.18
CA ILE A 353 21.30 1.72 -44.38
C ILE A 353 21.03 0.22 -44.32
N GLY A 354 21.26 -0.47 -45.43
CA GLY A 354 21.15 -1.92 -45.52
C GLY A 354 19.73 -2.43 -45.76
N GLY A 355 18.69 -1.75 -45.30
CA GLY A 355 17.30 -2.13 -45.56
C GLY A 355 16.32 -1.02 -45.20
N ASP A 356 15.02 -1.30 -45.36
CA ASP A 356 13.97 -0.47 -44.76
C ASP A 356 13.73 -0.90 -43.30
N PHE A 357 12.90 -0.14 -42.58
CA PHE A 357 12.49 -0.45 -41.21
C PHE A 357 11.91 -1.88 -41.12
N SER A 358 12.28 -2.60 -40.07
CA SER A 358 11.92 -4.01 -39.83
C SER A 358 12.25 -4.96 -40.98
N GLY A 359 13.18 -4.59 -41.87
CA GLY A 359 13.51 -5.39 -43.05
C GLY A 359 12.37 -5.54 -44.06
N ALA A 360 11.38 -4.65 -44.00
CA ALA A 360 10.21 -4.65 -44.87
C ALA A 360 10.47 -3.95 -46.22
N GLY A 361 9.45 -3.92 -47.08
CA GLY A 361 9.45 -3.17 -48.33
C GLY A 361 10.27 -3.78 -49.47
N ASP A 362 10.46 -2.99 -50.54
CA ASP A 362 11.12 -3.40 -51.78
C ASP A 362 12.62 -3.03 -51.84
N LEU A 363 13.16 -2.40 -50.78
CA LEU A 363 14.58 -2.06 -50.72
C LEU A 363 15.42 -3.34 -50.68
N LEU A 364 16.55 -3.31 -51.40
CA LEU A 364 17.53 -4.39 -51.32
C LEU A 364 18.06 -4.49 -49.89
N ARG A 365 17.91 -5.66 -49.28
CA ARG A 365 18.38 -5.96 -47.93
C ARG A 365 19.83 -6.44 -47.95
N ALA A 366 20.66 -5.83 -47.11
CA ALA A 366 22.03 -6.24 -46.88
C ALA A 366 22.05 -7.57 -46.14
N LEU A 367 23.01 -8.43 -46.47
CA LEU A 367 23.33 -9.58 -45.65
C LEU A 367 24.03 -9.13 -44.37
N SER A 368 24.96 -8.17 -44.48
CA SER A 368 25.67 -7.60 -43.34
C SER A 368 25.84 -6.09 -43.41
N VAL A 369 25.82 -5.45 -42.25
CA VAL A 369 26.16 -4.04 -42.04
C VAL A 369 27.18 -3.94 -40.91
N ASP A 370 28.31 -3.28 -41.16
CA ASP A 370 29.37 -3.02 -40.17
C ASP A 370 29.61 -1.51 -40.06
N VAL A 371 29.42 -0.95 -38.86
CA VAL A 371 29.59 0.47 -38.55
C VAL A 371 30.56 0.62 -37.40
N ASP A 372 31.70 1.28 -37.65
CA ASP A 372 32.69 1.52 -36.61
C ASP A 372 32.31 2.67 -35.65
N SER A 373 33.06 2.77 -34.55
CA SER A 373 32.84 3.80 -33.52
C SER A 373 33.19 5.23 -33.92
N ALA A 374 33.90 5.41 -35.04
CA ALA A 374 34.19 6.72 -35.59
C ALA A 374 33.06 7.24 -36.52
N SER A 375 32.12 6.37 -36.90
CA SER A 375 31.04 6.72 -37.81
C SER A 375 29.87 7.40 -37.09
N VAL A 376 29.30 8.43 -37.74
CA VAL A 376 28.21 9.25 -37.21
C VAL A 376 27.10 9.33 -38.25
N VAL A 377 25.86 9.05 -37.83
CA VAL A 377 24.65 9.18 -38.64
C VAL A 377 23.68 10.15 -37.96
N ARG A 378 23.25 11.19 -38.68
CA ARG A 378 22.35 12.23 -38.16
C ARG A 378 21.13 12.42 -39.03
N ALA A 379 20.01 12.60 -38.36
CA ALA A 379 18.73 13.03 -38.89
C ALA A 379 18.09 14.02 -37.90
N ASP A 380 18.86 14.98 -37.40
CA ASP A 380 18.39 15.93 -36.38
C ASP A 380 17.45 16.99 -37.00
N ALA A 381 16.46 17.43 -36.22
CA ALA A 381 15.81 18.70 -36.48
C ALA A 381 16.66 19.85 -35.92
N ILE A 382 16.93 20.85 -36.75
CA ILE A 382 17.74 22.02 -36.39
C ILE A 382 16.84 23.16 -35.86
N GLY A 383 15.59 23.25 -36.33
CA GLY A 383 14.64 24.33 -36.02
C GLY A 383 13.57 23.92 -35.02
N ALA A 384 12.30 23.98 -35.43
CA ALA A 384 11.11 23.67 -34.61
C ALA A 384 10.42 22.35 -34.98
N GLY A 385 11.07 21.52 -35.80
CA GLY A 385 10.52 20.26 -36.30
C GLY A 385 10.89 19.05 -35.45
N ASP A 386 10.26 17.92 -35.76
CA ASP A 386 10.53 16.64 -35.11
C ASP A 386 11.83 16.03 -35.61
N GLY A 387 12.51 15.26 -34.75
CA GLY A 387 13.65 14.45 -35.14
C GLY A 387 13.30 13.47 -36.27
N GLY A 388 14.28 13.16 -37.09
CA GLY A 388 14.11 12.34 -38.28
C GLY A 388 14.03 10.85 -37.99
N ARG A 389 14.21 10.04 -39.03
CA ARG A 389 14.17 8.58 -38.93
C ARG A 389 15.43 7.93 -39.47
N ILE A 390 16.00 6.99 -38.72
CA ILE A 390 17.19 6.24 -39.11
C ILE A 390 16.89 4.74 -39.03
N ALA A 391 17.16 4.00 -40.10
CA ALA A 391 17.13 2.53 -40.13
C ALA A 391 18.50 1.98 -40.49
N VAL A 392 19.01 1.06 -39.68
CA VAL A 392 20.18 0.24 -39.95
C VAL A 392 19.74 -1.23 -39.87
N TRP A 393 19.77 -1.94 -41.01
CA TRP A 393 19.18 -3.28 -41.11
C TRP A 393 20.02 -4.27 -41.92
N SER A 394 20.04 -5.54 -41.50
CA SER A 394 20.59 -6.66 -42.28
C SER A 394 19.87 -8.00 -42.09
N ASP A 395 19.91 -8.87 -43.10
CA ASP A 395 19.33 -10.22 -43.08
C ASP A 395 20.15 -11.24 -42.25
N ASP A 396 21.44 -11.01 -41.98
CA ASP A 396 22.27 -11.96 -41.18
C ASP A 396 23.04 -11.31 -40.02
N GLN A 397 23.79 -10.22 -40.25
CA GLN A 397 24.58 -9.60 -39.19
C GLN A 397 24.66 -8.07 -39.27
N THR A 398 24.20 -7.38 -38.23
CA THR A 398 24.48 -5.96 -38.02
C THR A 398 25.44 -5.82 -36.84
N ARG A 399 26.61 -5.22 -37.10
CA ARG A 399 27.52 -4.74 -36.07
C ARG A 399 27.49 -3.22 -36.08
N PHE A 400 27.12 -2.61 -34.95
CA PHE A 400 26.97 -1.17 -34.84
C PHE A 400 27.70 -0.63 -33.61
N ASP A 401 28.83 0.05 -33.82
CA ASP A 401 29.64 0.69 -32.78
C ASP A 401 29.58 2.24 -32.85
N GLY A 402 28.85 2.80 -33.83
CA GLY A 402 28.83 4.24 -34.15
C GLY A 402 27.89 5.12 -33.31
N THR A 403 27.67 6.37 -33.75
CA THR A 403 26.74 7.33 -33.12
C THR A 403 25.55 7.64 -34.01
N LEU A 404 24.33 7.56 -33.47
CA LEU A 404 23.07 7.92 -34.12
C LEU A 404 22.44 9.13 -33.43
N SER A 405 21.93 10.09 -34.20
CA SER A 405 21.25 11.28 -33.67
C SER A 405 20.00 11.59 -34.48
N ALA A 406 18.86 11.66 -33.81
CA ALA A 406 17.57 12.06 -34.37
C ALA A 406 16.83 12.95 -33.36
N ARG A 407 17.50 14.01 -32.91
CA ARG A 407 16.96 14.91 -31.88
C ARG A 407 15.83 15.78 -32.43
N GLY A 408 14.87 16.09 -31.54
CA GLY A 408 13.89 17.14 -31.79
C GLY A 408 14.54 18.53 -31.87
N GLY A 409 13.84 19.47 -32.49
CA GLY A 409 14.33 20.81 -32.73
C GLY A 409 14.66 21.61 -31.45
N GLU A 410 15.63 22.52 -31.55
CA GLU A 410 16.10 23.32 -30.41
C GLU A 410 15.06 24.33 -29.89
N ILE A 411 13.99 24.59 -30.65
CA ILE A 411 12.92 25.54 -30.30
C ILE A 411 11.51 24.91 -30.37
N GLY A 412 11.41 23.59 -30.57
CA GLY A 412 10.15 22.85 -30.68
C GLY A 412 10.31 21.52 -31.43
N GLY A 413 9.32 20.63 -31.31
CA GLY A 413 9.29 19.32 -31.96
C GLY A 413 9.66 18.16 -31.02
N ASP A 414 9.18 16.97 -31.37
CA ASP A 414 9.44 15.72 -30.67
C ASP A 414 10.74 15.06 -31.16
N GLY A 415 11.27 14.12 -30.38
CA GLY A 415 12.41 13.28 -30.77
C GLY A 415 12.05 12.30 -31.88
N GLY A 416 13.05 11.90 -32.66
CA GLY A 416 12.88 11.02 -33.81
C GLY A 416 12.87 9.53 -33.48
N PHE A 417 12.88 8.71 -34.53
CA PHE A 417 12.85 7.24 -34.43
C PHE A 417 14.10 6.63 -35.02
N ILE A 418 14.79 5.78 -34.26
CA ILE A 418 16.00 5.08 -34.67
C ILE A 418 15.77 3.57 -34.56
N GLU A 419 16.13 2.81 -35.59
CA GLU A 419 16.16 1.35 -35.58
C GLU A 419 17.55 0.84 -35.93
N VAL A 420 18.07 -0.09 -35.13
CA VAL A 420 19.28 -0.86 -35.42
C VAL A 420 18.99 -2.33 -35.17
N SER A 421 18.86 -3.10 -36.24
CA SER A 421 18.30 -4.44 -36.16
C SER A 421 18.91 -5.39 -37.18
N SER A 422 18.70 -6.69 -36.97
CA SER A 422 19.04 -7.72 -37.93
C SER A 422 18.10 -8.91 -37.80
N SER A 423 17.76 -9.56 -38.92
CA SER A 423 16.97 -10.81 -38.89
C SER A 423 17.67 -11.98 -38.19
N ARG A 424 18.96 -11.88 -37.84
CA ARG A 424 19.69 -12.91 -37.09
C ARG A 424 20.51 -12.35 -35.94
N VAL A 425 21.68 -11.76 -36.24
CA VAL A 425 22.65 -11.34 -35.22
C VAL A 425 22.78 -9.83 -35.18
N LEU A 426 22.47 -9.22 -34.04
CA LEU A 426 22.79 -7.84 -33.72
C LEU A 426 23.91 -7.78 -32.68
N SER A 427 24.97 -7.05 -32.98
CA SER A 427 25.97 -6.61 -32.01
C SER A 427 25.91 -5.09 -31.92
N TYR A 428 25.39 -4.57 -30.81
CA TYR A 428 25.20 -3.15 -30.57
C TYR A 428 26.16 -2.66 -29.47
N GLY A 429 27.09 -1.79 -29.85
CA GLY A 429 28.04 -1.10 -28.97
C GLY A 429 28.08 0.42 -29.20
N GLY A 430 27.11 0.95 -29.96
CA GLY A 430 27.02 2.35 -30.34
C GLY A 430 26.26 3.22 -29.34
N SER A 431 25.74 4.36 -29.81
CA SER A 431 24.85 5.22 -29.02
C SER A 431 23.77 5.88 -29.87
N ALA A 432 22.64 6.20 -29.25
CA ALA A 432 21.51 6.91 -29.85
C ALA A 432 21.09 8.13 -29.01
N ASP A 433 20.86 9.28 -29.67
CA ASP A 433 20.30 10.49 -29.06
C ASP A 433 19.02 10.93 -29.78
N THR A 434 17.89 10.82 -29.10
CA THR A 434 16.56 11.23 -29.59
C THR A 434 15.92 12.29 -28.69
N ARG A 435 16.73 12.98 -27.86
CA ARG A 435 16.21 13.98 -26.94
C ARG A 435 15.47 15.10 -27.67
N ALA A 436 14.45 15.62 -27.02
CA ALA A 436 13.75 16.83 -27.41
C ALA A 436 13.63 17.75 -26.20
N GLY A 437 14.08 19.00 -26.33
CA GLY A 437 14.08 19.96 -25.23
C GLY A 437 12.68 20.48 -24.86
N TYR A 438 11.76 20.48 -25.83
CA TYR A 438 10.40 21.02 -25.69
C TYR A 438 9.29 20.01 -26.05
N GLY A 439 9.67 18.84 -26.56
CA GLY A 439 8.76 17.78 -26.98
C GLY A 439 9.00 16.48 -26.22
N ARG A 440 8.32 15.41 -26.63
CA ARG A 440 8.56 14.05 -26.14
C ARG A 440 9.89 13.54 -26.69
N TRP A 441 10.63 12.80 -25.86
CA TRP A 441 11.83 12.12 -26.34
C TRP A 441 11.45 10.98 -27.29
N GLY A 442 12.30 10.75 -28.28
CA GLY A 442 12.08 9.71 -29.27
C GLY A 442 12.45 8.32 -28.78
N THR A 443 12.70 7.41 -29.71
CA THR A 443 12.88 5.98 -29.42
C THR A 443 14.03 5.37 -30.22
N LEU A 444 14.72 4.43 -29.58
CA LEU A 444 15.62 3.46 -30.20
C LEU A 444 14.94 2.09 -30.20
N LEU A 445 14.85 1.43 -31.35
CA LEU A 445 14.41 0.05 -31.51
C LEU A 445 15.61 -0.85 -31.80
N LEU A 446 15.79 -1.89 -30.98
CA LEU A 446 16.69 -3.00 -31.19
C LEU A 446 15.84 -4.26 -31.34
N ASP A 447 15.79 -4.84 -32.54
CA ASP A 447 14.92 -5.98 -32.90
C ASP A 447 15.72 -7.15 -33.55
N PRO A 448 16.57 -7.87 -32.79
CA PRO A 448 17.13 -9.15 -33.20
C PRO A 448 16.22 -10.34 -32.84
N LEU A 449 16.64 -11.57 -33.16
CA LEU A 449 15.86 -12.79 -32.84
C LEU A 449 15.71 -13.05 -31.33
N ASP A 450 16.83 -12.99 -30.60
CA ASP A 450 16.88 -13.06 -29.14
C ASP A 450 17.76 -11.91 -28.63
N ILE A 451 17.48 -11.44 -27.41
CA ILE A 451 18.26 -10.36 -26.78
C ILE A 451 18.89 -10.89 -25.49
N THR A 452 20.20 -10.66 -25.31
CA THR A 452 20.89 -10.97 -24.05
C THR A 452 21.77 -9.80 -23.64
N ILE A 453 21.55 -9.28 -22.43
CA ILE A 453 22.34 -8.22 -21.80
C ILE A 453 23.11 -8.81 -20.63
N ASP A 454 24.39 -9.12 -20.84
CA ASP A 454 25.27 -9.76 -19.85
C ASP A 454 26.17 -8.76 -19.11
N PRO A 455 26.44 -8.98 -17.80
CA PRO A 455 27.33 -8.11 -17.04
C PRO A 455 28.79 -8.24 -17.51
N GLY A 456 29.50 -7.11 -17.61
CA GLY A 456 30.90 -7.03 -17.99
C GLY A 456 31.19 -7.25 -19.47
N ALA A 457 30.16 -7.48 -20.28
CA ALA A 457 30.27 -7.56 -21.75
C ALA A 457 30.22 -6.17 -22.41
N GLY A 458 29.83 -5.13 -21.66
CA GLY A 458 29.72 -3.74 -22.11
C GLY A 458 28.34 -3.38 -22.68
N GLY A 459 27.49 -4.38 -22.95
CA GLY A 459 26.13 -4.16 -23.45
C GLY A 459 25.24 -3.41 -22.45
N GLU A 460 25.41 -3.68 -21.16
CA GLU A 460 24.71 -2.99 -20.08
C GLU A 460 25.08 -1.49 -20.04
N THR A 461 26.39 -1.18 -20.11
CA THR A 461 26.86 0.22 -20.06
C THR A 461 26.39 1.03 -21.26
N THR A 462 26.25 0.39 -22.41
CA THR A 462 25.73 0.98 -23.64
C THR A 462 24.23 1.27 -23.50
N LEU A 463 23.45 0.28 -23.05
CA LEU A 463 22.01 0.42 -22.86
C LEU A 463 21.66 1.49 -21.82
N GLU A 464 22.37 1.53 -20.69
CA GLU A 464 22.22 2.58 -19.66
C GLU A 464 22.51 3.98 -20.24
N ALA A 465 23.59 4.11 -21.02
CA ALA A 465 23.95 5.39 -21.65
C ALA A 465 22.90 5.86 -22.67
N ASP A 466 22.23 4.93 -23.37
CA ASP A 466 21.11 5.25 -24.26
C ASP A 466 19.87 5.61 -23.47
N LEU A 467 19.54 4.90 -22.39
CA LEU A 467 18.42 5.24 -21.52
C LEU A 467 18.57 6.65 -20.92
N GLU A 468 19.77 7.18 -20.74
CA GLU A 468 19.97 8.59 -20.36
C GLU A 468 19.56 9.61 -21.45
N ARG A 469 19.25 9.17 -22.67
CA ARG A 469 19.00 10.04 -23.85
C ARG A 469 17.82 9.64 -24.73
N THR A 470 17.28 8.43 -24.60
CA THR A 470 16.22 7.91 -25.45
C THR A 470 15.37 6.89 -24.70
N ASN A 471 14.12 6.74 -25.09
CA ASN A 471 13.39 5.52 -24.77
C ASN A 471 13.98 4.36 -25.58
N VAL A 472 14.03 3.16 -25.02
CA VAL A 472 14.61 2.00 -25.69
C VAL A 472 13.59 0.86 -25.77
N PHE A 473 13.39 0.34 -26.97
CA PHE A 473 12.63 -0.87 -27.24
C PHE A 473 13.59 -2.01 -27.53
N LEU A 474 13.53 -3.02 -26.68
CA LEU A 474 14.11 -4.34 -26.90
C LEU A 474 12.97 -5.23 -27.38
N ASP A 475 13.00 -5.59 -28.65
CA ASP A 475 11.90 -6.26 -29.32
C ASP A 475 12.38 -7.58 -29.95
N THR A 476 11.52 -8.58 -29.92
CA THR A 476 11.73 -9.85 -30.63
C THR A 476 10.46 -10.27 -31.38
N PHE A 477 9.41 -9.42 -31.45
CA PHE A 477 8.05 -9.70 -31.97
C PHE A 477 7.96 -9.97 -33.49
N ASN A 478 9.07 -10.29 -34.15
CA ASN A 478 9.17 -10.47 -35.59
C ASN A 478 9.61 -11.89 -35.98
N SER A 479 9.50 -12.89 -35.09
CA SER A 479 10.22 -14.13 -35.30
C SER A 479 9.69 -15.05 -36.42
N VAL A 480 10.68 -15.63 -37.08
CA VAL A 480 10.60 -16.63 -38.14
C VAL A 480 10.31 -18.00 -37.49
N VAL A 481 9.67 -18.92 -38.21
CA VAL A 481 9.36 -20.28 -37.70
C VAL A 481 10.63 -20.98 -37.18
N GLY A 482 10.74 -21.17 -35.85
CA GLY A 482 11.76 -22.00 -35.19
C GLY A 482 12.62 -21.35 -34.09
N ASP A 483 12.37 -20.09 -33.73
CA ASP A 483 13.11 -19.37 -32.67
C ASP A 483 12.47 -19.41 -31.28
N THR A 484 13.25 -19.04 -30.26
CA THR A 484 12.76 -18.83 -28.89
C THR A 484 12.09 -17.48 -28.74
N GLY A 485 12.68 -16.36 -29.19
CA GLY A 485 12.07 -15.03 -29.03
C GLY A 485 12.15 -14.52 -27.59
N ASP A 486 13.28 -14.82 -26.92
CA ASP A 486 13.48 -14.54 -25.50
C ASP A 486 14.31 -13.27 -25.28
N ILE A 487 14.03 -12.57 -24.18
CA ILE A 487 14.84 -11.44 -23.70
C ILE A 487 15.47 -11.79 -22.35
N PHE A 488 16.80 -11.75 -22.26
CA PHE A 488 17.57 -11.97 -21.04
C PHE A 488 18.26 -10.68 -20.56
N ILE A 489 17.87 -10.17 -19.40
CA ILE A 489 18.53 -9.05 -18.71
C ILE A 489 19.34 -9.61 -17.53
N ASN A 490 20.58 -10.02 -17.78
CA ASN A 490 21.46 -10.63 -16.77
C ASN A 490 22.27 -9.60 -15.96
N ALA A 491 22.46 -8.40 -16.50
CA ALA A 491 23.11 -7.28 -15.82
C ALA A 491 22.13 -6.47 -14.96
N THR A 492 22.66 -5.79 -13.94
CA THR A 492 21.94 -4.67 -13.31
C THR A 492 21.92 -3.50 -14.29
N LEU A 493 20.78 -2.83 -14.41
CA LEU A 493 20.61 -1.64 -15.24
C LEU A 493 20.26 -0.44 -14.35
N ASP A 494 21.09 0.60 -14.41
CA ASP A 494 20.98 1.83 -13.64
C ASP A 494 20.81 3.06 -14.55
N TRP A 495 19.70 3.82 -14.41
CA TRP A 495 19.56 5.14 -15.07
C TRP A 495 18.68 6.10 -14.24
N VAL A 496 18.84 7.40 -14.45
CA VAL A 496 18.11 8.44 -13.69
C VAL A 496 17.23 9.33 -14.56
N ALA A 497 17.31 9.21 -15.89
CA ALA A 497 16.41 9.90 -16.80
C ALA A 497 14.96 9.39 -16.68
N THR A 498 14.00 10.19 -17.17
CA THR A 498 12.57 9.85 -17.17
C THR A 498 12.17 8.94 -18.35
N THR A 499 13.13 8.24 -18.92
CA THR A 499 12.95 7.36 -20.07
C THR A 499 12.45 5.99 -19.64
N THR A 500 11.81 5.30 -20.59
CA THR A 500 11.25 3.97 -20.37
C THR A 500 12.03 2.94 -21.18
N LEU A 501 12.35 1.82 -20.51
CA LEU A 501 12.80 0.58 -21.14
C LEU A 501 11.58 -0.28 -21.46
N PHE A 502 11.36 -0.55 -22.75
CA PHE A 502 10.29 -1.41 -23.24
C PHE A 502 10.88 -2.77 -23.60
N LEU A 503 10.41 -3.82 -22.94
CA LEU A 503 10.78 -5.20 -23.21
C LEU A 503 9.59 -5.92 -23.85
N ARG A 504 9.74 -6.33 -25.11
CA ARG A 504 8.71 -7.01 -25.89
C ARG A 504 9.26 -8.36 -26.39
N ALA A 505 8.90 -9.43 -25.68
CA ALA A 505 9.34 -10.78 -26.00
C ALA A 505 8.25 -11.59 -26.71
N ASP A 506 8.62 -12.25 -27.82
CA ASP A 506 7.77 -13.22 -28.51
C ASP A 506 7.48 -14.46 -27.63
N ASN A 507 8.36 -14.78 -26.68
CA ASN A 507 8.20 -15.87 -25.70
C ASN A 507 8.34 -15.38 -24.25
N ASP A 508 9.54 -15.46 -23.66
CA ASP A 508 9.78 -15.17 -22.24
C ASP A 508 10.71 -13.95 -22.04
N ILE A 509 10.49 -13.21 -20.95
CA ILE A 509 11.43 -12.20 -20.43
C ILE A 509 12.07 -12.75 -19.16
N PHE A 510 13.40 -12.76 -19.10
CA PHE A 510 14.19 -13.14 -17.93
C PHE A 510 14.87 -11.91 -17.35
N LEU A 511 14.32 -11.35 -16.27
CA LEU A 511 14.98 -10.30 -15.50
C LEU A 511 15.86 -10.97 -14.45
N ASN A 512 17.15 -11.08 -14.70
CA ASN A 512 18.12 -11.74 -13.81
C ASN A 512 18.99 -10.75 -13.01
N GLY A 513 19.08 -9.50 -13.44
CA GLY A 513 19.68 -8.39 -12.69
C GLY A 513 18.64 -7.36 -12.22
N ALA A 514 19.07 -6.43 -11.38
CA ALA A 514 18.21 -5.37 -10.84
C ALA A 514 17.94 -4.28 -11.88
N ILE A 515 16.78 -3.61 -11.77
CA ILE A 515 16.39 -2.45 -12.57
C ILE A 515 16.23 -1.27 -11.60
N ASN A 516 17.16 -0.31 -11.65
CA ASN A 516 17.13 0.88 -10.80
C ASN A 516 16.96 2.13 -11.68
N ALA A 517 15.72 2.60 -11.76
CA ALA A 517 15.30 3.75 -12.54
C ALA A 517 14.31 4.65 -11.77
N PRO A 518 14.73 5.29 -10.66
CA PRO A 518 13.80 5.95 -9.74
C PRO A 518 12.98 7.08 -10.36
N ASN A 519 13.39 7.63 -11.51
CA ASN A 519 12.61 8.60 -12.30
C ASN A 519 12.08 8.02 -13.63
N GLY A 520 12.56 6.84 -14.03
CA GLY A 520 12.27 6.18 -15.30
C GLY A 520 11.23 5.07 -15.18
N GLY A 521 10.96 4.40 -16.30
CA GLY A 521 9.94 3.36 -16.36
C GLY A 521 10.44 2.04 -16.93
N ILE A 522 9.75 0.95 -16.57
CA ILE A 522 9.87 -0.33 -17.25
C ILE A 522 8.49 -0.78 -17.75
N PHE A 523 8.43 -1.19 -19.01
CA PHE A 523 7.25 -1.74 -19.65
C PHE A 523 7.56 -3.17 -20.11
N LEU A 524 6.75 -4.11 -19.67
CA LEU A 524 6.96 -5.55 -19.88
C LEU A 524 5.79 -6.12 -20.70
N ASN A 525 6.11 -6.78 -21.80
CA ASN A 525 5.17 -7.51 -22.62
C ASN A 525 5.82 -8.82 -23.08
N ALA A 526 5.39 -9.93 -22.48
CA ALA A 526 5.79 -11.27 -22.89
C ALA A 526 4.55 -12.04 -23.35
N THR A 527 4.70 -12.90 -24.35
CA THR A 527 3.65 -13.86 -24.74
C THR A 527 3.44 -14.91 -23.64
N ASN A 528 4.52 -15.35 -22.98
CA ASN A 528 4.49 -16.39 -21.95
C ASN A 528 4.85 -15.82 -20.57
N ASN A 529 6.10 -15.92 -20.12
CA ASN A 529 6.48 -15.62 -18.74
C ASN A 529 7.37 -14.38 -18.63
N VAL A 530 7.27 -13.72 -17.48
CA VAL A 530 8.30 -12.82 -16.98
C VAL A 530 8.97 -13.49 -15.78
N ALA A 531 10.07 -14.17 -16.05
CA ALA A 531 10.86 -14.88 -15.05
C ALA A 531 11.80 -13.92 -14.32
N THR A 532 11.89 -14.09 -13.00
CA THR A 532 12.75 -13.29 -12.13
C THR A 532 13.48 -14.19 -11.14
N ASN A 533 14.52 -13.66 -10.49
CA ASN A 533 15.30 -14.35 -9.49
C ASN A 533 15.54 -13.44 -8.26
N ALA A 534 16.33 -13.89 -7.29
CA ALA A 534 16.58 -13.15 -6.06
C ALA A 534 17.38 -11.83 -6.24
N ALA A 535 18.05 -11.63 -7.39
CA ALA A 535 18.79 -10.43 -7.74
C ALA A 535 17.96 -9.41 -8.54
N SER A 536 16.73 -9.74 -8.92
CA SER A 536 15.83 -8.94 -9.77
C SER A 536 15.08 -7.86 -9.00
N ALA A 537 15.81 -7.04 -8.21
CA ALA A 537 15.22 -5.90 -7.53
C ALA A 537 14.67 -4.89 -8.55
N ILE A 538 13.53 -4.28 -8.23
CA ILE A 538 12.88 -3.25 -9.06
C ILE A 538 12.76 -1.98 -8.22
N ASP A 539 13.31 -0.87 -8.70
CA ASP A 539 13.09 0.47 -8.16
C ASP A 539 12.85 1.45 -9.31
N VAL A 540 11.58 1.75 -9.61
CA VAL A 540 11.19 2.52 -10.80
C VAL A 540 10.14 3.60 -10.49
N ALA A 541 10.06 4.65 -11.31
CA ALA A 541 8.92 5.56 -11.23
C ALA A 541 7.65 4.91 -11.78
N SER A 542 7.75 4.16 -12.88
CA SER A 542 6.63 3.47 -13.50
C SER A 542 6.96 2.01 -13.78
N PHE A 543 6.14 1.10 -13.27
CA PHE A 543 6.17 -0.32 -13.61
C PHE A 543 4.88 -0.70 -14.32
N THR A 544 4.98 -1.25 -15.53
CA THR A 544 3.82 -1.75 -16.27
C THR A 544 4.08 -3.18 -16.74
N LEU A 545 3.28 -4.13 -16.26
CA LEU A 545 3.15 -5.47 -16.84
C LEU A 545 1.94 -5.48 -17.77
N SER A 546 2.16 -5.38 -19.07
CA SER A 546 1.10 -5.34 -20.08
C SER A 546 0.56 -6.73 -20.41
N SER A 547 1.44 -7.73 -20.48
CA SER A 547 1.09 -9.15 -20.70
C SER A 547 2.19 -10.06 -20.16
N GLY A 548 1.85 -11.34 -20.01
CA GLY A 548 2.74 -12.38 -19.52
C GLY A 548 2.51 -12.72 -18.05
N ILE A 549 3.18 -13.77 -17.60
CA ILE A 549 3.04 -14.32 -16.24
C ILE A 549 4.28 -13.94 -15.42
N TRP A 550 4.12 -12.97 -14.52
CA TRP A 550 5.08 -12.70 -13.46
C TRP A 550 4.80 -13.61 -12.27
N ASN A 551 5.75 -14.50 -11.95
CA ASN A 551 5.60 -15.46 -10.85
C ASN A 551 6.80 -15.42 -9.90
N GLN A 552 6.59 -14.85 -8.72
CA GLN A 552 7.57 -14.74 -7.63
C GLN A 552 7.00 -15.38 -6.36
N VAL A 553 7.43 -16.61 -6.08
CA VAL A 553 7.08 -17.31 -4.83
C VAL A 553 8.36 -17.74 -4.11
N GLY A 554 8.51 -17.33 -2.85
CA GLY A 554 9.69 -17.64 -2.03
C GLY A 554 10.43 -16.38 -1.60
N THR A 555 11.74 -16.30 -1.86
CA THR A 555 12.52 -15.10 -1.54
C THR A 555 12.14 -13.96 -2.47
N LEU A 556 11.58 -12.89 -1.90
CA LEU A 556 11.15 -11.71 -2.64
C LEU A 556 12.27 -10.65 -2.70
N PRO A 557 12.77 -10.27 -3.89
CA PRO A 557 13.67 -9.12 -4.01
C PRO A 557 12.93 -7.81 -3.69
N SER A 558 13.65 -6.74 -3.38
CA SER A 558 13.02 -5.42 -3.16
C SER A 558 12.25 -4.97 -4.39
N PHE A 559 11.07 -4.40 -4.17
CA PHE A 559 10.19 -3.92 -5.23
C PHE A 559 9.63 -2.56 -4.82
N SER A 560 9.86 -1.54 -5.65
CA SER A 560 9.44 -0.17 -5.46
C SER A 560 9.01 0.39 -6.82
N ALA A 561 7.77 0.86 -6.87
CA ALA A 561 7.19 1.51 -8.03
C ALA A 561 6.29 2.65 -7.54
N THR A 562 6.56 3.87 -8.00
CA THR A 562 5.70 5.03 -7.69
C THR A 562 4.33 4.88 -8.35
N ASN A 563 4.32 4.44 -9.60
CA ASN A 563 3.14 4.01 -10.35
C ASN A 563 3.29 2.53 -10.71
N PHE A 564 2.39 1.67 -10.22
CA PHE A 564 2.39 0.25 -10.52
C PHE A 564 1.13 -0.14 -11.28
N GLN A 565 1.32 -0.83 -12.39
CA GLN A 565 0.25 -1.32 -13.26
C GLN A 565 0.50 -2.79 -13.63
N ALA A 566 -0.42 -3.66 -13.24
CA ALA A 566 -0.55 -4.99 -13.82
C ALA A 566 -1.80 -4.99 -14.69
N ALA A 567 -1.61 -4.73 -16.00
CA ALA A 567 -2.70 -4.55 -16.96
C ALA A 567 -3.59 -5.80 -17.04
N CYS A 568 -4.79 -5.64 -17.60
CA CYS A 568 -5.83 -6.67 -17.62
C CYS A 568 -5.43 -8.01 -18.29
N CYS A 569 -4.29 -8.05 -19.01
CA CYS A 569 -3.79 -9.21 -19.72
C CYS A 569 -2.55 -9.87 -19.07
N GLY A 570 -1.96 -9.28 -18.02
CA GLY A 570 -0.81 -9.84 -17.30
C GLY A 570 -1.22 -10.52 -16.00
N THR A 571 -0.59 -11.65 -15.65
CA THR A 571 -0.73 -12.27 -14.31
C THR A 571 0.43 -11.85 -13.43
N PHE A 572 0.16 -11.34 -12.23
CA PHE A 572 1.19 -10.90 -11.28
C PHE A 572 1.04 -11.63 -9.94
N LEU A 573 1.85 -12.66 -9.71
CA LEU A 573 1.93 -13.37 -8.45
C LEU A 573 3.23 -13.01 -7.73
N ARG A 574 3.11 -12.45 -6.53
CA ARG A 574 4.23 -12.12 -5.65
C ARG A 574 3.89 -12.50 -4.21
N ALA A 575 4.52 -13.56 -3.70
CA ALA A 575 4.25 -14.11 -2.37
C ALA A 575 5.51 -14.69 -1.72
N LEU A 576 5.59 -14.67 -0.40
CA LEU A 576 6.71 -15.26 0.37
C LEU A 576 6.73 -16.80 0.28
N GLY A 577 5.59 -17.41 -0.03
CA GLY A 577 5.38 -18.85 -0.12
C GLY A 577 3.92 -19.17 -0.44
N GLY A 578 3.59 -20.46 -0.45
CA GLY A 578 2.25 -20.97 -0.76
C GLY A 578 2.07 -21.40 -2.21
N ASP A 579 1.02 -22.17 -2.47
CA ASP A 579 0.58 -22.58 -3.81
C ASP A 579 -0.85 -22.13 -4.14
N GLY A 580 -1.46 -21.32 -3.26
CA GLY A 580 -2.82 -20.80 -3.40
C GLY A 580 -3.91 -21.82 -3.02
N SER A 581 -3.56 -23.04 -2.63
CA SER A 581 -4.53 -24.00 -2.09
C SER A 581 -4.92 -23.64 -0.66
N ALA A 582 -6.06 -24.15 -0.18
CA ALA A 582 -6.50 -23.93 1.20
C ALA A 582 -5.52 -24.49 2.24
N ALA A 583 -4.73 -25.52 1.88
CA ALA A 583 -3.71 -26.10 2.77
C ALA A 583 -2.39 -25.30 2.79
N SER A 584 -2.16 -24.47 1.77
CA SER A 584 -0.93 -23.71 1.58
C SER A 584 -1.24 -22.40 0.85
N PRO A 585 -1.95 -21.46 1.51
CA PRO A 585 -2.33 -20.19 0.90
C PRO A 585 -1.10 -19.35 0.55
N TYR A 586 -1.23 -18.49 -0.47
CA TYR A 586 -0.19 -17.52 -0.81
C TYR A 586 0.03 -16.53 0.34
N GLN A 587 1.29 -16.39 0.76
CA GLN A 587 1.68 -15.49 1.84
C GLN A 587 2.01 -14.10 1.28
N ILE A 588 1.04 -13.18 1.36
CA ILE A 588 1.14 -11.82 0.79
C ILE A 588 1.83 -10.90 1.81
N THR A 589 2.80 -10.10 1.34
CA THR A 589 3.66 -9.29 2.22
C THR A 589 3.70 -7.80 1.88
N ASP A 590 3.31 -7.41 0.67
CA ASP A 590 3.36 -6.03 0.20
C ASP A 590 2.14 -5.70 -0.68
N VAL A 591 1.95 -4.41 -0.97
CA VAL A 591 0.81 -3.92 -1.75
C VAL A 591 0.82 -4.43 -3.20
N TYR A 592 2.01 -4.75 -3.73
CA TYR A 592 2.16 -5.29 -5.09
C TYR A 592 1.63 -6.72 -5.16
N GLY A 593 1.95 -7.56 -4.18
CA GLY A 593 1.37 -8.90 -4.04
C GLY A 593 -0.14 -8.87 -3.83
N LEU A 594 -0.64 -7.90 -3.05
CA LEU A 594 -2.08 -7.70 -2.85
C LEU A 594 -2.78 -7.26 -4.15
N GLN A 595 -2.22 -6.31 -4.89
CA GLN A 595 -2.72 -5.89 -6.22
C GLN A 595 -2.66 -7.05 -7.22
N GLY A 596 -1.67 -7.92 -7.10
CA GLY A 596 -1.52 -9.14 -7.87
C GLY A 596 -2.76 -10.03 -7.83
N LEU A 597 -3.46 -10.13 -6.69
CA LEU A 597 -4.71 -10.90 -6.58
C LEU A 597 -5.82 -10.39 -7.51
N ALA A 598 -5.74 -9.15 -8.00
CA ALA A 598 -6.66 -8.60 -8.99
C ALA A 598 -6.40 -9.11 -10.42
N THR A 599 -5.23 -9.71 -10.67
CA THR A 599 -4.83 -10.16 -12.01
C THR A 599 -5.48 -11.49 -12.41
N PRO A 600 -5.62 -11.79 -13.72
CA PRO A 600 -6.19 -13.04 -14.20
C PRO A 600 -5.52 -14.29 -13.62
N GLY A 601 -6.28 -15.35 -13.42
CA GLY A 601 -5.76 -16.65 -12.96
C GLY A 601 -5.65 -16.81 -11.43
N LEU A 602 -5.82 -15.75 -10.64
CA LEU A 602 -5.69 -15.79 -9.17
C LEU A 602 -7.02 -15.68 -8.41
N SER A 603 -8.16 -15.54 -9.09
CA SER A 603 -9.46 -15.34 -8.44
C SER A 603 -9.87 -16.47 -7.47
N GLY A 604 -9.48 -17.72 -7.75
CA GLY A 604 -9.77 -18.87 -6.88
C GLY A 604 -8.69 -19.17 -5.83
N ALA A 605 -7.62 -18.39 -5.78
CA ALA A 605 -6.50 -18.65 -4.87
C ALA A 605 -6.84 -18.23 -3.44
N ASN A 606 -6.31 -18.99 -2.47
CA ASN A 606 -6.33 -18.62 -1.06
C ASN A 606 -5.06 -17.82 -0.75
N ALA A 607 -5.21 -16.74 -0.02
CA ALA A 607 -4.15 -15.83 0.39
C ALA A 607 -4.23 -15.56 1.90
N VAL A 608 -3.08 -15.37 2.52
CA VAL A 608 -2.94 -14.96 3.91
C VAL A 608 -1.93 -13.81 3.99
N LEU A 609 -2.22 -12.76 4.77
CA LEU A 609 -1.22 -11.72 5.03
C LEU A 609 -0.13 -12.27 5.96
N ALA A 610 1.12 -11.99 5.64
CA ALA A 610 2.27 -12.39 6.45
C ALA A 610 2.83 -11.24 7.32
N ASN A 611 2.39 -10.01 7.09
CA ASN A 611 2.73 -8.79 7.83
C ASN A 611 1.72 -7.68 7.50
N ASP A 612 1.85 -6.55 8.19
CA ASP A 612 1.13 -5.32 7.83
C ASP A 612 1.56 -4.83 6.44
N VAL A 613 0.60 -4.40 5.64
CA VAL A 613 0.77 -3.87 4.28
C VAL A 613 0.49 -2.37 4.27
N ASP A 614 1.48 -1.59 3.84
CA ASP A 614 1.30 -0.17 3.53
C ASP A 614 0.82 -0.01 2.08
N ALA A 615 -0.42 0.43 1.91
CA ALA A 615 -1.04 0.71 0.62
C ALA A 615 -1.16 2.23 0.35
N SER A 616 -0.53 3.10 1.13
CA SER A 616 -0.59 4.57 0.92
C SER A 616 -0.03 5.01 -0.44
N GLY A 617 0.92 4.24 -0.99
CA GLY A 617 1.49 4.46 -2.31
C GLY A 617 0.48 4.32 -3.46
N THR A 618 -0.65 3.62 -3.26
CA THR A 618 -1.65 3.44 -4.34
C THR A 618 -2.25 4.77 -4.77
N SER A 619 -2.23 5.80 -3.92
CA SER A 619 -2.69 7.15 -4.30
C SER A 619 -1.96 7.78 -5.49
N ALA A 620 -0.74 7.31 -5.78
CA ALA A 620 0.05 7.73 -6.94
C ALA A 620 -0.13 6.83 -8.17
N TRP A 621 -0.87 5.72 -8.05
CA TRP A 621 -1.08 4.78 -9.14
C TRP A 621 -2.14 5.31 -10.10
N VAL A 622 -1.86 5.18 -11.39
CA VAL A 622 -2.76 5.50 -12.49
C VAL A 622 -3.11 4.20 -13.18
N ASN A 623 -4.37 3.96 -13.51
CA ASN A 623 -4.85 2.69 -14.05
C ASN A 623 -5.19 2.87 -15.54
N ASP A 624 -5.19 1.77 -16.30
CA ASP A 624 -5.43 1.76 -17.76
C ASP A 624 -6.81 2.33 -18.19
N PHE A 625 -7.73 2.48 -17.25
CA PHE A 625 -9.12 2.92 -17.47
C PHE A 625 -9.39 4.34 -16.97
N ASP A 626 -8.38 5.21 -16.90
CA ASP A 626 -8.48 6.60 -16.39
C ASP A 626 -8.92 6.73 -14.91
N GLY A 627 -8.84 5.64 -14.15
CA GLY A 627 -8.95 5.63 -12.69
C GLY A 627 -7.60 5.92 -12.02
N ASN A 628 -7.66 6.19 -10.72
CA ASN A 628 -6.48 6.31 -9.85
C ASN A 628 -6.60 5.31 -8.70
N GLY A 629 -5.48 4.73 -8.26
CA GLY A 629 -5.46 3.87 -7.09
C GLY A 629 -5.38 2.38 -7.35
N PHE A 630 -5.60 1.64 -6.27
CA PHE A 630 -5.68 0.19 -6.27
C PHE A 630 -6.84 -0.26 -7.16
N GLU A 631 -6.59 -1.18 -8.08
CA GLU A 631 -7.64 -1.81 -8.87
C GLU A 631 -8.32 -2.90 -8.04
N PRO A 632 -9.64 -2.80 -7.77
CA PRO A 632 -10.34 -3.76 -6.91
C PRO A 632 -10.18 -5.20 -7.43
N ILE A 633 -9.94 -6.15 -6.52
CA ILE A 633 -9.88 -7.58 -6.86
C ILE A 633 -11.22 -7.97 -7.54
N PRO A 634 -11.25 -8.33 -8.84
CA PRO A 634 -12.51 -8.41 -9.58
C PRO A 634 -13.47 -9.46 -9.01
N LEU A 635 -12.92 -10.61 -8.62
CA LEU A 635 -13.64 -11.72 -8.03
C LEU A 635 -12.73 -12.49 -7.06
N LEU A 636 -13.13 -12.59 -5.79
CA LEU A 636 -12.50 -13.44 -4.79
C LEU A 636 -13.35 -14.70 -4.57
N GLY A 637 -12.89 -15.82 -5.14
CA GLY A 637 -13.46 -17.16 -4.93
C GLY A 637 -12.72 -18.01 -3.89
N GLY A 638 -11.50 -17.64 -3.52
CA GLY A 638 -10.77 -18.23 -2.39
C GLY A 638 -10.95 -17.45 -1.08
N THR A 639 -10.13 -17.78 -0.08
CA THR A 639 -10.06 -17.04 1.19
C THR A 639 -8.96 -15.98 1.15
N LEU A 640 -9.26 -14.75 1.59
CA LEU A 640 -8.26 -13.76 1.98
C LEU A 640 -8.27 -13.64 3.51
N ASP A 641 -7.28 -14.23 4.15
CA ASP A 641 -7.09 -14.20 5.61
C ASP A 641 -6.10 -13.09 5.99
N GLY A 642 -6.54 -12.13 6.78
CA GLY A 642 -5.67 -11.08 7.30
C GLY A 642 -4.70 -11.57 8.37
N ALA A 643 -4.94 -12.74 8.98
CA ALA A 643 -4.15 -13.29 10.09
C ALA A 643 -3.91 -12.28 11.24
N GLY A 644 -4.82 -11.31 11.41
CA GLY A 644 -4.70 -10.22 12.38
C GLY A 644 -3.92 -8.98 11.91
N PHE A 645 -3.29 -9.02 10.73
CA PHE A 645 -2.53 -7.91 10.15
C PHE A 645 -3.42 -6.84 9.50
N THR A 646 -2.79 -5.69 9.25
CA THR A 646 -3.43 -4.49 8.75
C THR A 646 -3.01 -4.16 7.32
N VAL A 647 -3.96 -3.78 6.48
CA VAL A 647 -3.72 -3.05 5.24
C VAL A 647 -4.08 -1.58 5.49
N SER A 648 -3.09 -0.69 5.42
CA SER A 648 -3.26 0.72 5.77
C SER A 648 -3.16 1.65 4.56
N GLY A 649 -3.91 2.75 4.56
CA GLY A 649 -3.76 3.82 3.56
C GLY A 649 -4.27 3.48 2.15
N LEU A 650 -5.07 2.42 1.99
CA LEU A 650 -5.60 1.99 0.69
C LEU A 650 -6.36 3.14 -0.01
N PHE A 651 -5.88 3.57 -1.17
CA PHE A 651 -6.58 4.51 -2.04
C PHE A 651 -7.12 3.80 -3.28
N SER A 652 -8.41 3.98 -3.60
CA SER A 652 -9.03 3.52 -4.85
C SER A 652 -10.10 4.51 -5.31
N SER A 653 -9.94 5.08 -6.50
CA SER A 653 -10.85 6.04 -7.11
C SER A 653 -11.06 5.69 -8.59
N GLN A 654 -12.15 4.99 -8.90
CA GLN A 654 -12.35 4.42 -10.23
C GLN A 654 -13.28 5.29 -11.09
N PHE A 655 -12.81 5.72 -12.27
CA PHE A 655 -13.57 6.50 -13.25
C PHE A 655 -13.64 5.75 -14.59
N SER A 656 -14.61 6.08 -15.46
CA SER A 656 -14.68 5.61 -16.84
C SER A 656 -15.16 6.71 -17.78
N PHE A 657 -14.50 6.84 -18.93
CA PHE A 657 -14.89 7.68 -20.06
C PHE A 657 -15.56 6.91 -21.20
N ASP A 658 -15.81 5.61 -21.03
CA ASP A 658 -16.51 4.82 -22.04
C ASP A 658 -17.89 5.42 -22.34
N GLU A 659 -18.19 5.64 -23.63
CA GLU A 659 -19.39 6.39 -24.06
C GLU A 659 -20.72 5.76 -23.60
N GLU A 660 -20.71 4.49 -23.20
CA GLU A 660 -21.87 3.75 -22.70
C GLU A 660 -22.07 3.89 -21.17
N PHE A 661 -21.01 4.24 -20.42
CA PHE A 661 -20.98 4.34 -18.95
C PHE A 661 -20.13 5.53 -18.48
N PHE A 662 -20.40 6.74 -18.97
CA PHE A 662 -19.79 7.96 -18.44
C PHE A 662 -20.02 8.08 -16.93
N GLY A 663 -18.98 7.93 -16.11
CA GLY A 663 -19.07 8.11 -14.66
C GLY A 663 -18.09 7.27 -13.83
N LEU A 664 -18.26 7.32 -12.51
CA LEU A 664 -17.47 6.51 -11.57
C LEU A 664 -17.78 5.00 -11.77
N ARG A 665 -16.75 4.15 -11.64
CA ARG A 665 -16.90 2.68 -11.57
C ARG A 665 -16.98 2.24 -10.09
N PRO A 666 -17.43 1.01 -9.79
CA PRO A 666 -17.42 0.53 -8.42
C PRO A 666 -16.00 0.45 -7.84
N ALA A 667 -15.83 0.74 -6.56
CA ALA A 667 -14.51 0.80 -5.91
C ALA A 667 -14.53 0.20 -4.50
N ALA A 668 -13.52 -0.61 -4.19
CA ALA A 668 -13.25 -1.24 -2.89
C ALA A 668 -11.88 -1.96 -2.95
N LEU A 669 -11.45 -2.64 -1.88
CA LEU A 669 -10.38 -3.64 -1.99
C LEU A 669 -10.80 -4.80 -2.92
N ILE A 670 -12.03 -5.28 -2.77
CA ILE A 670 -12.58 -6.41 -3.53
C ILE A 670 -13.85 -5.95 -4.25
N ASN A 671 -13.95 -6.17 -5.55
CA ASN A 671 -15.20 -5.90 -6.24
C ASN A 671 -16.29 -6.91 -5.83
N THR A 672 -16.04 -8.22 -5.98
CA THR A 672 -16.99 -9.26 -5.58
C THR A 672 -16.33 -10.37 -4.77
N ILE A 673 -16.84 -10.63 -3.57
CA ILE A 673 -16.60 -11.88 -2.85
C ILE A 673 -17.63 -12.89 -3.36
N ASP A 674 -17.17 -13.96 -4.00
CA ASP A 674 -18.03 -15.02 -4.52
C ASP A 674 -18.68 -15.82 -3.38
N SER A 675 -19.71 -16.62 -3.68
CA SER A 675 -20.37 -17.47 -2.68
C SER A 675 -19.44 -18.53 -2.06
N SER A 676 -18.36 -18.89 -2.75
CA SER A 676 -17.29 -19.75 -2.23
C SER A 676 -16.16 -18.98 -1.51
N GLY A 677 -16.10 -17.65 -1.70
CA GLY A 677 -15.05 -16.80 -1.17
C GLY A 677 -15.24 -16.42 0.29
N ALA A 678 -14.13 -16.10 0.96
CA ALA A 678 -14.13 -15.66 2.35
C ALA A 678 -13.11 -14.56 2.63
N VAL A 679 -13.43 -13.66 3.55
CA VAL A 679 -12.48 -12.72 4.16
C VAL A 679 -12.54 -12.90 5.67
N THR A 680 -11.38 -13.13 6.29
CA THR A 680 -11.28 -13.36 7.73
C THR A 680 -10.15 -12.54 8.34
N ASP A 681 -10.32 -12.12 9.59
CA ASP A 681 -9.22 -11.62 10.45
C ASP A 681 -8.41 -10.46 9.84
N LEU A 682 -9.09 -9.59 9.05
CA LEU A 682 -8.47 -8.50 8.29
C LEU A 682 -8.79 -7.12 8.89
N THR A 683 -7.76 -6.29 9.00
CA THR A 683 -7.88 -4.87 9.38
C THR A 683 -7.60 -3.99 8.17
N LEU A 684 -8.55 -3.13 7.78
CA LEU A 684 -8.39 -2.12 6.74
C LEU A 684 -8.42 -0.73 7.39
N GLU A 685 -7.27 -0.07 7.48
CA GLU A 685 -7.13 1.19 8.22
C GLU A 685 -6.88 2.38 7.29
N ASN A 686 -7.54 3.50 7.56
CA ASN A 686 -7.33 4.78 6.88
C ASN A 686 -7.51 4.69 5.34
N ALA A 687 -8.47 3.87 4.89
CA ALA A 687 -8.77 3.73 3.46
C ALA A 687 -9.49 4.98 2.92
N ASN A 688 -9.29 5.28 1.63
CA ASN A 688 -9.99 6.35 0.93
C ASN A 688 -10.51 5.81 -0.40
N ILE A 689 -11.82 5.56 -0.46
CA ILE A 689 -12.47 4.85 -1.56
C ILE A 689 -13.51 5.75 -2.22
N ALA A 690 -13.45 5.88 -3.55
CA ALA A 690 -14.41 6.65 -4.34
C ALA A 690 -14.88 5.85 -5.58
N GLY A 691 -16.20 5.70 -5.74
CA GLY A 691 -16.78 4.92 -6.84
C GLY A 691 -18.26 5.19 -7.11
N SER A 692 -18.87 4.51 -8.07
CA SER A 692 -20.34 4.57 -8.28
C SER A 692 -21.10 3.82 -7.19
N SER A 693 -20.60 2.64 -6.84
CA SER A 693 -20.84 1.94 -5.58
C SER A 693 -19.52 1.79 -4.86
N ALA A 694 -19.47 2.04 -3.56
CA ALA A 694 -18.21 2.10 -2.85
C ALA A 694 -18.29 1.52 -1.44
N ALA A 695 -17.23 0.81 -1.04
CA ALA A 695 -17.00 0.41 0.34
C ALA A 695 -15.53 0.10 0.59
N VAL A 696 -15.10 0.04 1.85
CA VAL A 696 -13.69 -0.24 2.17
C VAL A 696 -13.29 -1.67 1.79
N LEU A 697 -14.07 -2.68 2.22
CA LEU A 697 -13.75 -4.08 1.95
C LEU A 697 -14.24 -4.52 0.58
N ALA A 698 -15.56 -4.51 0.37
CA ALA A 698 -16.13 -5.09 -0.85
C ALA A 698 -17.32 -4.33 -1.42
N VAL A 699 -17.41 -4.26 -2.75
CA VAL A 699 -18.63 -3.76 -3.40
C VAL A 699 -19.76 -4.77 -3.20
N THR A 700 -19.53 -6.04 -3.53
CA THR A 700 -20.53 -7.11 -3.33
C THR A 700 -19.96 -8.25 -2.49
N ASN A 701 -20.68 -8.65 -1.44
CA ASN A 701 -20.38 -9.88 -0.68
C ASN A 701 -21.46 -10.94 -0.90
N ASN A 702 -21.14 -12.02 -1.61
CA ASN A 702 -21.95 -13.24 -1.68
C ASN A 702 -21.44 -14.36 -0.76
N GLY A 703 -20.22 -14.21 -0.22
CA GLY A 703 -19.51 -15.22 0.57
C GLY A 703 -19.56 -14.96 2.06
N THR A 704 -18.44 -15.21 2.74
CA THR A 704 -18.31 -15.04 4.19
C THR A 704 -17.33 -13.93 4.54
N VAL A 705 -17.73 -13.00 5.41
CA VAL A 705 -16.86 -12.00 6.02
C VAL A 705 -16.92 -12.16 7.53
N ARG A 706 -15.76 -12.35 8.18
CA ARG A 706 -15.68 -12.59 9.62
C ARG A 706 -14.50 -11.81 10.21
N ASN A 707 -14.61 -11.35 11.45
CA ASN A 707 -13.49 -10.73 12.17
C ASN A 707 -12.80 -9.60 11.37
N THR A 708 -13.58 -8.81 10.64
CA THR A 708 -13.03 -7.78 9.75
C THR A 708 -13.36 -6.39 10.28
N ARG A 709 -12.39 -5.49 10.23
CA ARG A 709 -12.58 -4.09 10.65
C ARG A 709 -12.15 -3.11 9.57
N SER A 710 -12.91 -2.03 9.38
CA SER A 710 -12.60 -0.95 8.45
C SER A 710 -12.60 0.44 9.09
N SER A 711 -11.73 1.33 8.61
CA SER A 711 -11.73 2.77 8.91
C SER A 711 -11.34 3.59 7.68
N GLY A 712 -11.62 4.90 7.71
CA GLY A 712 -11.31 5.82 6.63
C GLY A 712 -12.54 6.52 6.04
N ASN A 713 -12.54 6.76 4.73
CA ASN A 713 -13.59 7.49 4.02
C ASN A 713 -14.06 6.71 2.78
N VAL A 714 -15.38 6.70 2.58
CA VAL A 714 -16.06 6.12 1.42
C VAL A 714 -16.91 7.19 0.78
N SER A 715 -16.74 7.41 -0.52
CA SER A 715 -17.54 8.33 -1.34
C SER A 715 -18.22 7.56 -2.48
N ALA A 716 -19.54 7.67 -2.61
CA ALA A 716 -20.29 7.06 -3.70
C ALA A 716 -21.24 8.03 -4.40
N ALA A 717 -21.63 7.75 -5.65
CA ALA A 717 -22.48 8.65 -6.43
C ALA A 717 -23.78 8.04 -6.98
N LEU A 718 -23.91 6.71 -7.07
CA LEU A 718 -24.99 6.09 -7.86
C LEU A 718 -25.86 5.10 -7.08
N ASP A 719 -25.32 4.01 -6.54
CA ASP A 719 -26.17 2.90 -6.09
C ASP A 719 -26.08 2.62 -4.58
N ALA A 720 -25.00 2.00 -4.11
CA ALA A 720 -24.85 1.63 -2.71
C ALA A 720 -23.50 2.05 -2.13
N ALA A 721 -23.51 2.53 -0.89
CA ALA A 721 -22.31 2.90 -0.15
C ALA A 721 -22.33 2.30 1.25
N GLY A 722 -21.25 1.61 1.62
CA GLY A 722 -21.09 0.98 2.92
C GLY A 722 -19.73 1.28 3.52
N GLY A 723 -19.64 1.46 4.84
CA GLY A 723 -18.33 1.60 5.49
C GLY A 723 -17.48 0.31 5.43
N LEU A 724 -18.13 -0.86 5.34
CA LEU A 724 -17.48 -2.15 5.12
C LEU A 724 -17.84 -2.75 3.75
N ILE A 725 -19.13 -2.91 3.44
CA ILE A 725 -19.61 -3.55 2.21
C ILE A 725 -20.71 -2.73 1.54
N ALA A 726 -20.68 -2.53 0.22
CA ALA A 726 -21.74 -1.78 -0.45
C ALA A 726 -23.05 -2.61 -0.54
N VAL A 727 -22.97 -3.86 -1.03
CA VAL A 727 -24.10 -4.79 -1.15
C VAL A 727 -23.75 -6.15 -0.54
N ASN A 728 -24.57 -6.60 0.41
CA ASN A 728 -24.41 -7.89 1.08
C ASN A 728 -25.55 -8.85 0.74
N THR A 729 -25.22 -10.01 0.20
CA THR A 729 -26.12 -11.17 0.00
C THR A 729 -25.63 -12.41 0.77
N GLY A 730 -24.36 -12.39 1.21
CA GLY A 730 -23.70 -13.43 1.98
C GLY A 730 -23.81 -13.25 3.50
N SER A 731 -22.80 -13.73 4.24
CA SER A 731 -22.73 -13.65 5.71
C SER A 731 -21.64 -12.69 6.16
N VAL A 732 -21.97 -11.82 7.13
CA VAL A 732 -21.03 -10.94 7.82
C VAL A 732 -21.17 -11.14 9.33
N GLN A 733 -20.07 -11.44 10.02
CA GLN A 733 -20.10 -11.70 11.47
C GLN A 733 -18.90 -11.08 12.18
N ASP A 734 -19.10 -10.66 13.43
CA ASP A 734 -18.02 -10.21 14.33
C ASP A 734 -17.13 -9.13 13.71
N SER A 735 -17.74 -8.18 13.01
CA SER A 735 -17.05 -7.20 12.17
C SER A 735 -17.47 -5.78 12.50
N LEU A 736 -16.60 -4.79 12.23
CA LEU A 736 -16.89 -3.39 12.58
C LEU A 736 -16.43 -2.40 11.52
N SER A 737 -17.09 -1.24 11.46
CA SER A 737 -16.70 -0.13 10.61
C SER A 737 -16.69 1.19 11.38
N SER A 738 -15.60 1.94 11.25
CA SER A 738 -15.50 3.34 11.67
C SER A 738 -15.38 4.29 10.47
N ALA A 739 -15.49 3.77 9.24
CA ALA A 739 -15.37 4.56 8.03
C ALA A 739 -16.54 5.54 7.87
N ASN A 740 -16.23 6.79 7.51
CA ASN A 740 -17.24 7.77 7.17
C ASN A 740 -17.75 7.52 5.75
N VAL A 741 -19.07 7.53 5.58
CA VAL A 741 -19.72 7.29 4.29
C VAL A 741 -20.36 8.58 3.80
N THR A 742 -19.96 9.01 2.61
CA THR A 742 -20.51 10.17 1.91
C THR A 742 -21.15 9.71 0.60
N VAL A 743 -22.39 10.12 0.35
CA VAL A 743 -23.08 9.86 -0.91
C VAL A 743 -23.55 11.16 -1.52
N ASP A 744 -23.03 11.50 -2.69
CA ASP A 744 -23.51 12.62 -3.50
C ASP A 744 -24.40 12.05 -4.61
N VAL A 745 -25.72 12.25 -4.49
CA VAL A 745 -26.70 11.67 -5.41
C VAL A 745 -26.48 12.19 -6.82
N GLY A 746 -26.00 11.32 -7.71
CA GLY A 746 -25.59 11.66 -9.08
C GLY A 746 -26.62 11.35 -10.16
N SER A 747 -27.70 10.63 -9.83
CA SER A 747 -28.71 10.19 -10.81
C SER A 747 -30.14 10.24 -10.28
N SER A 748 -31.12 10.59 -11.12
CA SER A 748 -32.53 10.66 -10.75
C SER A 748 -33.29 9.31 -10.85
N SER A 749 -32.65 8.28 -11.40
CA SER A 749 -33.31 7.04 -11.85
C SER A 749 -32.99 5.78 -11.03
N ILE A 750 -32.03 5.85 -10.09
CA ILE A 750 -31.58 4.73 -9.27
C ILE A 750 -31.79 5.02 -7.78
N PRO A 751 -32.22 4.03 -6.96
CA PRO A 751 -32.28 4.21 -5.52
C PRO A 751 -30.88 4.32 -4.93
N HIS A 752 -30.71 5.17 -3.92
CA HIS A 752 -29.41 5.39 -3.28
C HIS A 752 -29.46 4.87 -1.84
N ALA A 753 -28.62 3.89 -1.52
CA ALA A 753 -28.55 3.28 -0.19
C ALA A 753 -27.19 3.55 0.48
N ALA A 754 -27.21 4.23 1.62
CA ALA A 754 -26.03 4.62 2.37
C ALA A 754 -26.09 4.06 3.80
N GLY A 755 -25.11 3.24 4.17
CA GLY A 755 -25.01 2.69 5.52
C GLY A 755 -23.60 2.78 6.10
N GLY A 756 -23.48 3.09 7.39
CA GLY A 756 -22.17 3.16 8.06
C GLY A 756 -21.42 1.82 8.11
N PHE A 757 -22.14 0.71 7.97
CA PHE A 757 -21.61 -0.64 7.85
C PHE A 757 -21.86 -1.21 6.44
N VAL A 758 -23.12 -1.31 6.03
CA VAL A 758 -23.54 -1.91 4.76
C VAL A 758 -24.46 -0.96 3.98
N GLY A 759 -24.26 -0.77 2.67
CA GLY A 759 -25.20 0.00 1.86
C GLY A 759 -26.57 -0.69 1.76
N ARG A 760 -26.61 -1.87 1.14
CA ARG A 760 -27.80 -2.74 1.05
C ARG A 760 -27.52 -4.14 1.57
N ASN A 761 -28.42 -4.68 2.38
CA ASN A 761 -28.43 -6.09 2.76
C ASN A 761 -29.57 -6.82 2.03
N GLN A 762 -29.26 -7.55 0.97
CA GLN A 762 -30.20 -8.19 0.04
C GLN A 762 -30.22 -9.71 0.23
N GLY A 763 -31.02 -10.18 1.20
CA GLY A 763 -31.08 -11.61 1.56
C GLY A 763 -29.90 -12.12 2.39
N GLY A 764 -28.90 -11.30 2.68
CA GLY A 764 -27.73 -11.67 3.49
C GLY A 764 -27.97 -11.66 5.00
N THR A 765 -26.99 -12.17 5.74
CA THR A 765 -26.98 -12.23 7.21
C THR A 765 -25.90 -11.33 7.79
N ILE A 766 -26.22 -10.57 8.84
CA ILE A 766 -25.26 -9.76 9.60
C ILE A 766 -25.44 -10.04 11.09
N ALA A 767 -24.39 -10.38 11.82
CA ALA A 767 -24.46 -10.64 13.26
C ALA A 767 -23.27 -10.07 14.04
N ARG A 768 -23.51 -9.68 15.31
CA ARG A 768 -22.47 -9.24 16.26
C ARG A 768 -21.51 -8.19 15.69
N SER A 769 -22.07 -7.25 14.95
CA SER A 769 -21.30 -6.29 14.15
C SER A 769 -21.73 -4.86 14.47
N HIS A 770 -20.84 -3.88 14.26
CA HIS A 770 -21.17 -2.49 14.61
C HIS A 770 -20.57 -1.42 13.70
N ALA A 771 -21.21 -0.26 13.67
CA ALA A 771 -20.71 0.92 12.95
C ALA A 771 -20.65 2.17 13.82
N THR A 772 -19.57 2.93 13.68
CA THR A 772 -19.33 4.20 14.40
C THR A 772 -19.08 5.39 13.47
N GLY A 773 -18.76 5.15 12.20
CA GLY A 773 -18.55 6.19 11.20
C GLY A 773 -19.84 6.91 10.82
N ASN A 774 -19.73 8.19 10.47
CA ASN A 774 -20.89 9.01 10.11
C ASN A 774 -21.36 8.71 8.68
N VAL A 775 -22.66 8.87 8.44
CA VAL A 775 -23.28 8.77 7.11
C VAL A 775 -23.81 10.13 6.70
N THR A 776 -23.32 10.64 5.57
CA THR A 776 -23.74 11.91 4.98
C THR A 776 -24.25 11.67 3.57
N VAL A 777 -25.47 12.11 3.27
CA VAL A 777 -26.05 12.04 1.94
C VAL A 777 -26.45 13.43 1.47
N THR A 778 -25.99 13.84 0.30
CA THR A 778 -26.33 15.11 -0.33
C THR A 778 -27.08 14.84 -1.63
N ASN A 779 -28.32 15.30 -1.73
CA ASN A 779 -29.08 15.27 -2.97
C ASN A 779 -29.05 16.63 -3.67
N SER A 780 -28.47 16.67 -4.87
CA SER A 780 -28.47 17.85 -5.72
C SER A 780 -29.32 17.69 -6.99
N VAL A 781 -29.98 16.54 -7.17
CA VAL A 781 -30.74 16.21 -8.38
C VAL A 781 -32.23 16.04 -8.08
N ASN A 782 -33.09 16.33 -9.08
CA ASN A 782 -34.52 16.07 -8.95
C ASN A 782 -34.77 14.58 -9.17
N LEU A 783 -35.15 13.84 -8.13
CA LEU A 783 -35.48 12.43 -8.25
C LEU A 783 -36.86 12.24 -8.92
N ASP A 784 -36.91 11.40 -9.96
CA ASP A 784 -38.08 11.19 -10.82
C ASP A 784 -38.91 9.95 -10.41
N THR A 785 -38.41 9.11 -9.50
CA THR A 785 -39.07 7.88 -9.04
C THR A 785 -39.31 7.89 -7.52
N PRO A 786 -40.31 7.13 -7.00
CA PRO A 786 -40.54 6.97 -5.56
C PRO A 786 -39.40 6.25 -4.81
N SER A 787 -38.43 5.70 -5.55
CA SER A 787 -37.27 4.94 -5.06
C SER A 787 -36.21 5.91 -4.52
N GLY A 788 -36.54 6.66 -3.47
CA GLY A 788 -35.69 7.74 -2.98
C GLY A 788 -34.49 7.30 -2.14
N ILE A 789 -33.99 8.21 -1.30
CA ILE A 789 -32.76 8.03 -0.51
C ILE A 789 -33.02 7.14 0.69
N ARG A 790 -32.10 6.22 0.99
CA ARG A 790 -32.15 5.33 2.14
C ARG A 790 -30.85 5.45 2.93
N ALA A 791 -30.91 6.13 4.07
CA ALA A 791 -29.73 6.41 4.88
C ALA A 791 -29.87 5.83 6.29
N GLY A 792 -28.93 5.00 6.70
CA GLY A 792 -28.91 4.38 8.02
C GLY A 792 -27.53 4.44 8.67
N GLY A 793 -27.45 4.61 9.99
CA GLY A 793 -26.17 4.62 10.70
C GLY A 793 -25.45 3.25 10.66
N PHE A 794 -26.19 2.16 10.46
CA PHE A 794 -25.66 0.82 10.23
C PHE A 794 -25.87 0.37 8.78
N VAL A 795 -27.12 0.31 8.31
CA VAL A 795 -27.47 -0.20 6.97
C VAL A 795 -28.38 0.76 6.22
N GLY A 796 -28.13 1.04 4.95
CA GLY A 796 -29.02 1.90 4.16
C GLY A 796 -30.39 1.26 3.94
N GLU A 797 -30.39 0.03 3.42
CA GLU A 797 -31.58 -0.75 3.08
C GLU A 797 -31.41 -2.22 3.44
N THR A 798 -32.49 -2.86 3.90
CA THR A 798 -32.55 -4.30 4.12
C THR A 798 -33.74 -4.91 3.38
N ASP A 799 -33.49 -5.86 2.49
CA ASP A 799 -34.52 -6.52 1.66
C ASP A 799 -34.78 -7.95 2.14
N ALA A 800 -36.05 -8.32 2.31
CA ALA A 800 -36.42 -9.69 2.68
C ALA A 800 -35.84 -10.70 1.67
N PRO A 801 -35.25 -11.83 2.13
CA PRO A 801 -35.29 -12.39 3.48
C PRO A 801 -34.07 -12.05 4.37
N ALA A 802 -33.43 -10.89 4.18
CA ALA A 802 -32.25 -10.50 4.95
C ALA A 802 -32.46 -10.54 6.47
N GLN A 803 -31.38 -10.83 7.19
CA GLN A 803 -31.37 -10.94 8.65
C GLN A 803 -30.24 -10.12 9.27
N ILE A 804 -30.55 -9.34 10.29
CA ILE A 804 -29.58 -8.61 11.09
C ILE A 804 -29.86 -8.89 12.57
N ALA A 805 -28.84 -9.28 13.31
CA ALA A 805 -28.96 -9.61 14.72
C ALA A 805 -27.79 -9.08 15.55
N ASP A 806 -28.06 -8.78 16.82
CA ASP A 806 -27.02 -8.54 17.82
C ASP A 806 -26.01 -7.45 17.40
N SER A 807 -26.48 -6.39 16.72
CA SER A 807 -25.63 -5.39 16.06
C SER A 807 -25.98 -3.96 16.51
N TYR A 808 -25.06 -3.01 16.37
CA TYR A 808 -25.33 -1.63 16.81
C TYR A 808 -24.70 -0.53 15.96
N SER A 809 -25.25 0.68 16.05
CA SER A 809 -24.70 1.87 15.39
C SER A 809 -24.61 3.09 16.30
N ARG A 810 -23.53 3.85 16.13
CA ARG A 810 -23.27 5.09 16.88
C ARG A 810 -22.98 6.30 15.99
N GLY A 811 -22.78 6.08 14.69
CA GLY A 811 -22.54 7.14 13.73
C GLY A 811 -23.76 8.01 13.47
N ASN A 812 -23.55 9.31 13.26
CA ASN A 812 -24.61 10.25 12.92
C ASN A 812 -25.07 10.05 11.48
N VAL A 813 -26.35 10.31 11.20
CA VAL A 813 -26.94 10.26 9.87
C VAL A 813 -27.42 11.65 9.47
N THR A 814 -26.86 12.18 8.39
CA THR A 814 -27.24 13.47 7.83
C THR A 814 -27.70 13.31 6.39
N VAL A 815 -28.92 13.75 6.08
CA VAL A 815 -29.45 13.79 4.72
C VAL A 815 -29.83 15.23 4.37
N THR A 816 -29.19 15.79 3.35
CA THR A 816 -29.44 17.16 2.88
C THR A 816 -29.92 17.12 1.45
N ASP A 817 -31.04 17.78 1.17
CA ASP A 817 -31.55 17.97 -0.17
C ASP A 817 -31.50 19.44 -0.57
N THR A 818 -30.81 19.72 -1.68
CA THR A 818 -30.69 21.03 -2.30
C THR A 818 -31.38 21.10 -3.66
N SER A 819 -32.13 20.06 -4.04
CA SER A 819 -32.89 20.04 -5.29
C SER A 819 -34.11 20.98 -5.23
N THR A 820 -34.59 21.45 -6.40
CA THR A 820 -35.65 22.47 -6.48
C THR A 820 -37.03 21.91 -6.85
N GLY A 821 -37.18 20.59 -7.00
CA GLY A 821 -38.44 20.00 -7.51
C GLY A 821 -38.59 18.49 -7.42
N SER A 822 -37.88 17.80 -6.52
CA SER A 822 -38.02 16.35 -6.37
C SER A 822 -39.40 15.94 -5.78
N LEU A 823 -39.98 14.85 -6.31
CA LEU A 823 -41.24 14.27 -5.84
C LEU A 823 -41.05 12.99 -4.99
N ALA A 824 -39.81 12.59 -4.74
CA ALA A 824 -39.46 11.37 -4.01
C ALA A 824 -39.42 11.60 -2.48
N GLY A 825 -39.47 10.50 -1.71
CA GLY A 825 -39.27 10.53 -0.26
C GLY A 825 -37.87 10.05 0.13
N ALA A 826 -37.32 10.56 1.24
CA ALA A 826 -36.08 10.07 1.82
C ALA A 826 -36.36 9.39 3.18
N PHE A 827 -35.76 8.22 3.39
CA PHE A 827 -35.88 7.45 4.63
C PHE A 827 -34.55 7.51 5.39
N ALA A 828 -34.57 8.07 6.60
CA ALA A 828 -33.37 8.22 7.43
C ALA A 828 -33.60 7.65 8.83
N GLY A 829 -32.80 6.66 9.23
CA GLY A 829 -32.87 6.07 10.56
C GLY A 829 -31.50 6.00 11.24
N GLY A 830 -31.47 6.05 12.57
CA GLY A 830 -30.21 5.94 13.31
C GLY A 830 -29.51 4.59 13.11
N PHE A 831 -30.25 3.52 12.84
CA PHE A 831 -29.75 2.20 12.48
C PHE A 831 -29.93 1.89 11.00
N ALA A 832 -31.17 1.93 10.48
CA ALA A 832 -31.43 1.70 9.06
C ALA A 832 -32.36 2.71 8.41
N GLY A 833 -32.11 3.01 7.13
CA GLY A 833 -32.98 3.87 6.34
C GLY A 833 -34.32 3.19 6.08
N ASP A 834 -34.28 1.99 5.48
CA ASP A 834 -35.47 1.18 5.20
C ASP A 834 -35.24 -0.29 5.55
N ASN A 835 -36.25 -0.92 6.13
CA ASN A 835 -36.23 -2.33 6.51
C ASN A 835 -37.42 -3.10 5.93
N ALA A 836 -37.14 -4.18 5.21
CA ALA A 836 -38.10 -5.22 4.84
C ALA A 836 -37.71 -6.60 5.40
N GLY A 837 -36.50 -6.75 5.98
CA GLY A 837 -36.01 -8.00 6.55
C GLY A 837 -36.28 -8.18 8.04
N SER A 838 -35.62 -9.19 8.63
CA SER A 838 -35.62 -9.43 10.07
C SER A 838 -34.49 -8.66 10.73
N LEU A 839 -34.81 -7.90 11.79
CA LEU A 839 -33.86 -7.10 12.54
C LEU A 839 -34.13 -7.28 14.04
N THR A 840 -33.19 -7.86 14.77
CA THR A 840 -33.40 -8.20 16.19
C THR A 840 -32.21 -7.89 17.08
N ARG A 841 -32.49 -7.64 18.37
CA ARG A 841 -31.48 -7.43 19.42
C ARG A 841 -30.41 -6.42 19.02
N SER A 842 -30.83 -5.33 18.40
CA SER A 842 -29.94 -4.32 17.85
C SER A 842 -30.30 -2.93 18.36
N TYR A 843 -29.34 -1.99 18.36
CA TYR A 843 -29.62 -0.63 18.83
C TYR A 843 -28.88 0.48 18.05
N SER A 844 -29.40 1.70 18.13
CA SER A 844 -28.74 2.92 17.61
C SER A 844 -28.67 4.04 18.64
N THR A 845 -27.64 4.87 18.51
CA THR A 845 -27.46 6.09 19.32
C THR A 845 -27.25 7.36 18.50
N GLY A 846 -26.80 7.25 17.25
CA GLY A 846 -26.40 8.39 16.42
C GLY A 846 -27.54 9.38 16.12
N MET A 847 -27.19 10.66 16.01
CA MET A 847 -28.13 11.74 15.70
C MET A 847 -28.63 11.64 14.26
N VAL A 848 -29.94 11.81 14.05
CA VAL A 848 -30.55 11.83 12.71
C VAL A 848 -30.97 13.24 12.33
N THR A 849 -30.32 13.79 11.30
CA THR A 849 -30.55 15.15 10.79
C THR A 849 -30.99 15.10 9.33
N THR A 850 -32.11 15.75 9.03
CA THR A 850 -32.61 15.88 7.65
C THR A 850 -32.96 17.33 7.33
N SER A 851 -32.66 17.78 6.13
CA SER A 851 -32.98 19.14 5.68
C SER A 851 -33.18 19.22 4.16
N GLY A 852 -33.99 20.16 3.68
CA GLY A 852 -34.27 20.33 2.25
C GLY A 852 -35.75 20.21 1.88
N ALA A 853 -36.04 20.00 0.59
CA ALA A 853 -37.38 20.01 0.02
C ALA A 853 -38.02 18.61 -0.09
N LEU A 854 -37.23 17.53 -0.02
CA LEU A 854 -37.75 16.15 0.01
C LEU A 854 -38.73 15.90 1.17
N SER A 855 -39.63 14.94 0.96
CA SER A 855 -40.45 14.39 2.04
C SER A 855 -39.62 13.40 2.86
N PHE A 856 -39.36 13.70 4.13
CA PHE A 856 -38.53 12.85 4.99
C PHE A 856 -39.38 11.96 5.91
N THR A 857 -39.13 10.65 5.90
CA THR A 857 -39.52 9.76 7.00
C THR A 857 -38.29 9.49 7.84
N THR A 858 -38.35 9.86 9.12
CA THR A 858 -37.21 9.74 10.04
C THR A 858 -37.57 8.98 11.30
N GLY A 859 -36.61 8.25 11.86
CA GLY A 859 -36.76 7.60 13.16
C GLY A 859 -35.43 7.40 13.88
N GLY A 860 -35.49 7.26 15.21
CA GLY A 860 -34.30 7.04 16.04
C GLY A 860 -33.55 5.75 15.72
N PHE A 861 -34.27 4.71 15.27
CA PHE A 861 -33.74 3.41 14.85
C PHE A 861 -33.94 3.18 13.34
N LEU A 862 -35.19 3.17 12.87
CA LEU A 862 -35.54 2.94 11.46
C LEU A 862 -36.18 4.18 10.84
N GLY A 863 -35.84 4.50 9.59
CA GLY A 863 -36.59 5.49 8.82
C GLY A 863 -37.96 4.95 8.40
N ARG A 864 -37.98 3.73 7.87
CA ARG A 864 -39.20 3.01 7.45
C ARG A 864 -39.07 1.51 7.76
N ASP A 865 -40.19 0.89 8.12
CA ASP A 865 -40.31 -0.57 8.31
C ASP A 865 -41.49 -1.12 7.50
N THR A 866 -41.20 -2.07 6.62
CA THR A 866 -42.15 -2.77 5.74
C THR A 866 -42.15 -4.28 5.97
N SER A 867 -41.35 -4.76 6.93
CA SER A 867 -41.10 -6.19 7.20
C SER A 867 -42.29 -6.97 7.78
N SER A 868 -43.45 -6.34 7.97
CA SER A 868 -44.63 -6.95 8.61
C SER A 868 -44.35 -7.52 10.03
N GLY A 869 -43.50 -6.83 10.81
CA GLY A 869 -43.13 -7.24 12.18
C GLY A 869 -41.80 -7.98 12.28
N GLY A 870 -40.96 -7.92 11.24
CA GLY A 870 -39.61 -8.48 11.22
C GLY A 870 -38.61 -7.73 12.11
N ALA A 871 -38.88 -6.47 12.46
CA ALA A 871 -38.10 -5.71 13.43
C ALA A 871 -38.68 -5.85 14.86
N SER A 872 -37.92 -6.46 15.78
CA SER A 872 -38.35 -6.69 17.17
C SER A 872 -37.17 -6.73 18.15
N ALA A 873 -37.43 -6.53 19.45
CA ALA A 873 -36.40 -6.56 20.50
C ALA A 873 -35.23 -5.58 20.29
N ASN A 874 -35.47 -4.47 19.59
CA ASN A 874 -34.49 -3.44 19.28
C ASN A 874 -34.68 -2.19 20.13
N PHE A 875 -33.63 -1.40 20.29
CA PHE A 875 -33.66 -0.17 21.08
C PHE A 875 -33.08 1.04 20.32
N TRP A 876 -33.43 2.26 20.71
CA TRP A 876 -32.66 3.46 20.34
C TRP A 876 -32.54 4.43 21.51
N ASP A 877 -31.48 5.23 21.49
CA ASP A 877 -31.26 6.27 22.49
C ASP A 877 -32.07 7.53 22.14
N VAL A 878 -33.11 7.82 22.92
CA VAL A 878 -34.01 8.96 22.68
C VAL A 878 -33.35 10.31 22.96
N ASP A 879 -32.36 10.35 23.85
CA ASP A 879 -31.70 11.58 24.26
C ASP A 879 -30.64 12.02 23.23
N ILE A 880 -29.95 11.06 22.60
CA ILE A 880 -28.85 11.32 21.65
C ILE A 880 -29.34 11.36 20.20
N SER A 881 -30.28 10.49 19.81
CA SER A 881 -30.71 10.38 18.40
C SER A 881 -31.40 11.64 17.86
N GLY A 882 -31.87 12.51 18.75
CA GLY A 882 -32.67 13.68 18.42
C GLY A 882 -34.05 13.32 17.87
N ARG A 883 -34.53 12.08 18.09
CA ARG A 883 -35.83 11.56 17.62
C ARG A 883 -36.65 11.00 18.78
N SER A 884 -37.91 11.43 18.88
CA SER A 884 -38.85 10.92 19.90
C SER A 884 -39.59 9.64 19.50
N THR A 885 -39.51 9.23 18.23
CA THR A 885 -40.23 8.08 17.67
C THR A 885 -39.35 7.28 16.72
N SER A 886 -39.59 5.97 16.63
CA SER A 886 -39.05 5.12 15.58
C SER A 886 -39.92 3.87 15.38
N PRO A 887 -40.11 3.40 14.15
CA PRO A 887 -40.61 2.05 13.90
C PRO A 887 -39.59 0.98 14.36
N GLY A 888 -40.09 -0.23 14.64
CA GLY A 888 -39.32 -1.46 14.82
C GLY A 888 -38.46 -1.58 16.10
N ALA A 889 -38.59 -0.66 17.05
CA ALA A 889 -37.76 -0.62 18.26
C ALA A 889 -38.50 0.03 19.46
N THR A 890 -37.86 0.03 20.63
CA THR A 890 -38.31 0.76 21.84
C THR A 890 -37.29 1.84 22.21
N GLY A 891 -37.74 3.07 22.46
CA GLY A 891 -36.86 4.16 22.88
C GLY A 891 -36.47 4.03 24.35
N LEU A 892 -35.16 4.14 24.64
CA LEU A 892 -34.60 4.20 25.98
C LEU A 892 -33.82 5.52 26.13
N THR A 893 -33.82 6.08 27.33
CA THR A 893 -32.93 7.20 27.70
C THR A 893 -31.48 6.73 27.76
N THR A 894 -30.52 7.65 27.62
CA THR A 894 -29.10 7.32 27.78
C THR A 894 -28.83 6.69 29.14
N ALA A 895 -29.48 7.19 30.20
CA ALA A 895 -29.36 6.64 31.55
C ALA A 895 -29.85 5.18 31.65
N GLN A 896 -30.92 4.82 30.92
CA GLN A 896 -31.40 3.42 30.90
C GLN A 896 -30.46 2.47 30.14
N PHE A 897 -29.75 2.95 29.11
CA PHE A 897 -28.70 2.17 28.45
C PHE A 897 -27.47 1.95 29.33
N GLN A 898 -27.12 2.95 30.13
CA GLN A 898 -25.91 3.00 30.96
C GLN A 898 -26.12 2.47 32.39
N ASP A 899 -27.31 1.97 32.71
CA ASP A 899 -27.59 1.31 33.98
C ASP A 899 -27.68 -0.20 33.78
N THR A 900 -26.66 -0.91 34.26
CA THR A 900 -26.51 -2.36 34.05
C THR A 900 -27.74 -3.16 34.49
N PRO A 901 -28.28 -2.99 35.72
CA PRO A 901 -29.48 -3.74 36.13
C PRO A 901 -30.71 -3.42 35.28
N THR A 902 -30.92 -2.15 34.94
CA THR A 902 -32.07 -1.71 34.13
C THR A 902 -31.99 -2.29 32.72
N PHE A 903 -30.85 -2.21 32.05
CA PHE A 903 -30.72 -2.73 30.69
C PHE A 903 -30.89 -4.25 30.65
N ILE A 904 -30.36 -4.99 31.63
CA ILE A 904 -30.57 -6.43 31.75
C ILE A 904 -32.07 -6.75 31.93
N ALA A 905 -32.77 -6.02 32.80
CA ALA A 905 -34.20 -6.23 33.04
C ALA A 905 -35.07 -5.94 31.80
N LEU A 906 -34.65 -5.01 30.95
CA LEU A 906 -35.35 -4.65 29.72
C LEU A 906 -35.01 -5.59 28.55
N GLY A 907 -33.73 -5.91 28.34
CA GLY A 907 -33.25 -6.69 27.21
C GLY A 907 -33.33 -8.21 27.40
N GLY A 908 -33.07 -8.70 28.62
CA GLY A 908 -33.01 -10.13 28.91
C GLY A 908 -34.29 -10.89 28.53
N PRO A 909 -35.49 -10.44 28.96
CA PRO A 909 -36.76 -11.03 28.55
C PRO A 909 -37.04 -10.99 27.04
N LEU A 910 -36.37 -10.10 26.30
CA LEU A 910 -36.46 -9.97 24.85
C LEU A 910 -35.40 -10.81 24.10
N GLY A 911 -34.60 -11.60 24.84
CA GLY A 911 -33.61 -12.52 24.28
C GLY A 911 -32.21 -11.96 24.13
N TRP A 912 -31.89 -10.79 24.69
CA TRP A 912 -30.51 -10.30 24.76
C TRP A 912 -29.67 -11.21 25.67
N ASP A 913 -28.61 -11.80 25.12
CA ASP A 913 -27.72 -12.72 25.85
C ASP A 913 -26.50 -11.99 26.42
N PHE A 914 -26.51 -11.78 27.74
CA PHE A 914 -25.41 -11.15 28.47
C PHE A 914 -24.31 -12.12 28.91
N GLY A 915 -24.53 -13.43 28.77
CA GLY A 915 -23.56 -14.45 29.13
C GLY A 915 -22.55 -14.73 28.02
N THR A 916 -22.93 -14.52 26.75
CA THR A 916 -22.04 -14.86 25.61
C THR A 916 -21.95 -13.82 24.50
N ILE A 917 -22.92 -12.90 24.35
CA ILE A 917 -22.94 -11.96 23.22
C ILE A 917 -22.68 -10.52 23.64
N TRP A 918 -23.39 -10.05 24.66
CA TRP A 918 -23.44 -8.63 25.03
C TRP A 918 -22.84 -8.38 26.40
N ALA A 919 -21.92 -7.43 26.49
CA ALA A 919 -21.71 -6.70 27.74
C ALA A 919 -22.84 -5.67 27.89
N PRO A 920 -23.55 -5.64 29.03
CA PRO A 920 -24.52 -4.58 29.29
C PRO A 920 -23.81 -3.22 29.38
N GLY A 921 -24.56 -2.14 29.24
CA GLY A 921 -24.02 -0.80 29.46
C GLY A 921 -23.81 -0.51 30.94
N ASP A 922 -22.90 0.41 31.21
CA ASP A 922 -22.49 0.88 32.53
C ASP A 922 -22.29 2.41 32.49
N THR A 923 -21.97 3.04 33.62
CA THR A 923 -21.96 4.51 33.71
C THR A 923 -21.03 5.13 32.65
N GLY A 924 -21.61 5.85 31.69
CA GLY A 924 -20.88 6.46 30.58
C GLY A 924 -20.69 5.59 29.33
N PHE A 925 -21.12 4.32 29.34
CA PHE A 925 -20.91 3.37 28.25
C PHE A 925 -22.20 2.64 27.86
N HIS A 926 -22.49 2.61 26.56
CA HIS A 926 -23.58 1.79 26.00
C HIS A 926 -23.19 0.30 25.93
N PRO A 927 -24.16 -0.62 25.81
CA PRO A 927 -23.90 -2.05 25.62
C PRO A 927 -23.03 -2.32 24.38
N VAL A 928 -22.14 -3.31 24.44
CA VAL A 928 -21.25 -3.68 23.32
C VAL A 928 -21.15 -5.20 23.19
N ASN A 929 -20.76 -5.69 22.01
CA ASN A 929 -20.53 -7.12 21.83
C ASN A 929 -19.18 -7.53 22.42
N TYR A 930 -19.11 -8.69 23.08
CA TYR A 930 -17.83 -9.25 23.54
C TYR A 930 -16.88 -9.55 22.37
N SER A 931 -17.43 -9.94 21.21
CA SER A 931 -16.61 -10.31 20.06
C SER A 931 -15.87 -9.14 19.41
N THR A 932 -16.40 -7.92 19.53
CA THR A 932 -15.84 -6.74 18.84
C THR A 932 -15.42 -5.63 19.81
N SER A 933 -15.37 -5.90 21.12
CA SER A 933 -14.91 -4.93 22.12
C SER A 933 -14.19 -5.62 23.28
N PRO A 934 -13.05 -5.07 23.76
CA PRO A 934 -12.31 -5.62 24.90
C PRO A 934 -13.04 -5.28 26.22
N VAL A 935 -14.00 -6.12 26.59
CA VAL A 935 -14.84 -5.95 27.78
C VAL A 935 -15.10 -7.30 28.46
N VAL A 936 -15.28 -7.25 29.78
CA VAL A 936 -15.76 -8.38 30.59
C VAL A 936 -16.94 -7.96 31.45
N PHE A 937 -17.82 -8.91 31.74
CA PHE A 937 -18.96 -8.71 32.63
C PHE A 937 -18.85 -9.62 33.85
N ALA A 938 -18.65 -9.03 35.03
CA ALA A 938 -18.50 -9.70 36.29
C ALA A 938 -19.84 -9.89 37.00
N GLN A 939 -20.15 -11.14 37.35
CA GLN A 939 -21.38 -11.55 37.99
C GLN A 939 -21.05 -12.24 39.33
N PRO A 940 -21.04 -11.51 40.45
CA PRO A 940 -20.74 -12.07 41.76
C PRO A 940 -21.85 -13.01 42.26
N ASP A 941 -21.46 -14.11 42.89
CA ASP A 941 -22.35 -15.03 43.59
C ASP A 941 -22.89 -14.40 44.89
N PRO A 942 -24.09 -14.81 45.36
CA PRO A 942 -24.59 -14.39 46.66
C PRO A 942 -23.64 -14.78 47.80
N LEU A 943 -23.34 -13.83 48.69
CA LEU A 943 -22.43 -14.01 49.81
C LEU A 943 -23.19 -14.04 51.15
N THR A 944 -22.70 -14.80 52.12
CA THR A 944 -23.14 -14.66 53.53
C THR A 944 -21.93 -14.26 54.37
N VAL A 945 -22.05 -13.17 55.12
CA VAL A 945 -20.96 -12.60 55.92
C VAL A 945 -21.47 -12.19 57.29
N GLN A 946 -20.68 -12.33 58.34
CA GLN A 946 -21.07 -11.90 59.67
C GLN A 946 -20.85 -10.39 59.85
N TYR A 947 -21.69 -9.73 60.65
CA TYR A 947 -21.46 -8.35 61.07
C TYR A 947 -20.05 -8.20 61.68
N GLY A 948 -19.29 -7.18 61.24
CA GLY A 948 -17.87 -7.02 61.62
C GLY A 948 -16.86 -7.71 60.70
N GLN A 949 -17.30 -8.57 59.79
CA GLN A 949 -16.43 -9.33 58.88
C GLN A 949 -16.61 -8.96 57.40
N THR A 950 -17.25 -7.82 57.12
CA THR A 950 -17.38 -7.30 55.76
C THR A 950 -16.04 -6.80 55.21
N GLU A 951 -15.17 -6.29 56.08
CA GLU A 951 -13.80 -5.92 55.72
C GLU A 951 -12.96 -7.18 55.48
N GLY A 952 -12.41 -7.33 54.28
CA GLY A 952 -11.65 -8.52 53.86
C GLY A 952 -12.51 -9.70 53.39
N ALA A 953 -13.83 -9.52 53.27
CA ALA A 953 -14.69 -10.51 52.64
C ALA A 953 -14.33 -10.66 51.16
N VAL A 954 -14.30 -11.90 50.67
CA VAL A 954 -14.07 -12.24 49.26
C VAL A 954 -15.31 -12.92 48.70
N ALA A 955 -15.64 -12.63 47.45
CA ALA A 955 -16.74 -13.29 46.74
C ALA A 955 -16.20 -14.33 45.76
N THR A 956 -17.10 -15.18 45.27
CA THR A 956 -16.92 -15.92 44.03
C THR A 956 -17.85 -15.35 42.98
N GLY A 957 -17.69 -15.73 41.72
CA GLY A 957 -18.57 -15.31 40.64
C GLY A 957 -18.13 -15.82 39.28
N SER A 958 -18.92 -15.50 38.26
CA SER A 958 -18.59 -15.76 36.86
C SER A 958 -18.20 -14.48 36.13
N VAL A 959 -17.37 -14.63 35.09
CA VAL A 959 -17.01 -13.54 34.19
C VAL A 959 -17.33 -13.97 32.77
N ALA A 960 -18.15 -13.17 32.08
CA ALA A 960 -18.42 -13.31 30.65
C ALA A 960 -17.52 -12.38 29.82
N GLY A 961 -17.24 -12.76 28.57
CA GLY A 961 -16.35 -12.02 27.67
C GLY A 961 -14.87 -12.35 27.86
N GLY A 962 -14.00 -11.38 27.55
CA GLY A 962 -12.55 -11.55 27.61
C GLY A 962 -11.92 -12.09 26.32
N PRO A 963 -10.62 -12.46 26.35
CA PRO A 963 -9.86 -12.87 25.17
C PRO A 963 -10.43 -14.05 24.39
N GLY A 964 -11.11 -14.98 25.08
CA GLY A 964 -11.77 -16.12 24.41
C GLY A 964 -13.00 -15.73 23.58
N SER A 965 -13.52 -14.51 23.74
CA SER A 965 -14.65 -13.97 22.97
C SER A 965 -14.22 -12.89 22.00
N TYR A 966 -13.29 -12.00 22.39
CA TYR A 966 -12.86 -10.87 21.57
C TYR A 966 -11.99 -11.34 20.41
N VAL A 967 -12.48 -11.14 19.18
CA VAL A 967 -11.97 -11.83 18.00
C VAL A 967 -10.73 -11.18 17.37
N PHE A 968 -10.29 -10.05 17.91
CA PHE A 968 -9.15 -9.28 17.43
C PHE A 968 -7.91 -9.44 18.31
N ASP A 969 -7.95 -10.37 19.26
CA ASP A 969 -6.81 -10.77 20.10
C ASP A 969 -5.96 -11.86 19.44
N GLY A 970 -4.73 -12.03 19.95
CA GLY A 970 -3.90 -13.18 19.63
C GLY A 970 -4.56 -14.48 20.09
N CYS A 971 -4.35 -15.57 19.34
CA CYS A 971 -5.01 -16.87 19.55
C CYS A 971 -4.69 -17.58 20.88
N CYS A 972 -3.91 -16.96 21.77
CA CYS A 972 -3.45 -17.52 23.04
C CYS A 972 -3.50 -16.50 24.21
N ASP A 973 -4.16 -15.35 24.03
CA ASP A 973 -4.23 -14.33 25.07
C ASP A 973 -5.05 -14.82 26.28
N THR A 974 -4.68 -14.37 27.47
CA THR A 974 -5.27 -14.76 28.75
C THR A 974 -5.50 -13.55 29.64
N LEU A 975 -6.57 -13.60 30.44
CA LEU A 975 -6.94 -12.52 31.36
C LEU A 975 -7.12 -13.07 32.78
N GLY A 976 -6.37 -12.51 33.74
CA GLY A 976 -6.49 -12.87 35.15
C GLY A 976 -7.68 -12.16 35.82
N THR A 977 -8.82 -12.85 35.95
CA THR A 977 -10.06 -12.26 36.46
C THR A 977 -10.26 -12.38 37.98
N SER A 978 -9.40 -13.12 38.68
CA SER A 978 -9.51 -13.31 40.13
C SER A 978 -9.44 -12.02 40.97
N PRO A 979 -8.74 -10.93 40.59
CA PRO A 979 -8.72 -9.70 41.37
C PRO A 979 -10.09 -9.05 41.55
N ILE A 980 -11.01 -9.21 40.58
CA ILE A 980 -12.34 -8.60 40.58
C ILE A 980 -13.09 -8.91 41.89
N PHE A 981 -13.02 -10.16 42.36
CA PHE A 981 -13.82 -10.64 43.49
C PHE A 981 -13.12 -10.56 44.86
N GLN A 982 -11.92 -9.97 44.92
CA GLN A 982 -11.15 -9.89 46.18
C GLN A 982 -11.41 -8.62 46.99
N THR A 983 -11.87 -7.54 46.34
CA THR A 983 -12.19 -6.28 47.00
C THR A 983 -13.67 -6.01 46.85
N LEU A 984 -14.42 -6.10 47.96
CA LEU A 984 -15.85 -5.86 47.99
C LEU A 984 -16.16 -4.54 48.69
N ALA A 985 -17.05 -3.74 48.11
CA ALA A 985 -17.53 -2.51 48.74
C ALA A 985 -19.00 -2.67 49.16
N PHE A 986 -19.26 -2.55 50.47
CA PHE A 986 -20.60 -2.62 51.06
C PHE A 986 -21.13 -1.21 51.35
N PRO A 987 -22.22 -0.75 50.71
CA PRO A 987 -22.86 0.52 51.03
C PRO A 987 -23.51 0.54 52.43
N ASP A 988 -23.93 -0.64 52.92
CA ASP A 988 -24.49 -0.85 54.26
C ASP A 988 -24.02 -2.20 54.78
N ILE A 989 -23.48 -2.20 55.99
CA ILE A 989 -22.88 -3.38 56.65
C ILE A 989 -23.77 -3.95 57.75
N ASN A 990 -24.96 -3.39 58.02
CA ASN A 990 -25.85 -3.88 59.07
C ASN A 990 -26.47 -5.24 58.73
N VAL A 991 -26.93 -5.97 59.75
CA VAL A 991 -27.59 -7.27 59.58
C VAL A 991 -28.78 -7.20 58.62
N GLY A 992 -28.95 -8.23 57.80
CA GLY A 992 -30.04 -8.36 56.84
C GLY A 992 -29.56 -8.54 55.40
N SER A 993 -30.48 -8.37 54.45
CA SER A 993 -30.17 -8.41 53.01
C SER A 993 -29.48 -7.11 52.59
N ARG A 994 -28.28 -7.23 52.04
CA ARG A 994 -27.40 -6.14 51.62
C ARG A 994 -26.92 -6.35 50.19
N THR A 995 -26.36 -5.30 49.63
CA THR A 995 -25.68 -5.35 48.34
C THR A 995 -24.20 -5.02 48.51
N PHE A 996 -23.40 -5.43 47.54
CA PHE A 996 -22.01 -5.01 47.42
C PHE A 996 -21.64 -4.83 45.95
N THR A 997 -20.59 -4.06 45.69
CA THR A 997 -19.97 -3.98 44.36
C THR A 997 -18.60 -4.65 44.39
N VAL A 998 -18.13 -5.07 43.23
CA VAL A 998 -16.79 -5.64 43.03
C VAL A 998 -15.83 -4.57 42.48
N ASP A 999 -14.56 -4.92 42.31
CA ASP A 999 -13.59 -4.03 41.68
C ASP A 999 -13.86 -3.94 40.16
N SER A 1000 -14.16 -2.74 39.66
CA SER A 1000 -14.42 -2.45 38.25
C SER A 1000 -13.23 -1.79 37.54
N THR A 1001 -12.04 -1.81 38.15
CA THR A 1001 -10.81 -1.37 37.48
C THR A 1001 -10.52 -2.24 36.25
N ALA A 1002 -10.10 -1.59 35.16
CA ALA A 1002 -9.78 -2.30 33.93
C ALA A 1002 -8.66 -3.32 34.15
N LEU A 1003 -8.82 -4.51 33.58
CA LEU A 1003 -7.82 -5.56 33.62
C LEU A 1003 -6.98 -5.53 32.35
N THR A 1004 -5.69 -5.81 32.46
CA THR A 1004 -4.81 -5.95 31.30
C THR A 1004 -4.54 -7.44 31.04
N SER A 1005 -4.75 -7.87 29.80
CA SER A 1005 -4.45 -9.24 29.38
C SER A 1005 -2.96 -9.50 29.22
N ALA A 1006 -2.57 -10.74 28.99
CA ALA A 1006 -1.17 -11.13 28.79
C ALA A 1006 -0.56 -10.45 27.56
N ASP A 1007 -1.35 -10.21 26.51
CA ASP A 1007 -0.94 -9.50 25.29
C ASP A 1007 -1.03 -7.96 25.42
N GLY A 1008 -1.34 -7.45 26.62
CA GLY A 1008 -1.34 -6.01 26.91
C GLY A 1008 -2.64 -5.28 26.56
N ILE A 1009 -3.72 -6.00 26.29
CA ILE A 1009 -5.01 -5.42 25.91
C ILE A 1009 -5.80 -5.07 27.16
N SER A 1010 -6.31 -3.83 27.22
CA SER A 1010 -7.07 -3.33 28.36
C SER A 1010 -8.55 -3.66 28.23
N TYR A 1011 -9.03 -4.52 29.12
CA TYR A 1011 -10.42 -4.94 29.23
C TYR A 1011 -11.19 -4.06 30.21
N ARG A 1012 -12.26 -3.40 29.74
CA ARG A 1012 -13.22 -2.73 30.63
C ARG A 1012 -13.96 -3.78 31.47
N VAL A 1013 -14.10 -3.55 32.77
CA VAL A 1013 -14.89 -4.41 33.66
C VAL A 1013 -16.24 -3.76 33.91
N VAL A 1014 -17.30 -4.45 33.49
CA VAL A 1014 -18.68 -4.11 33.86
C VAL A 1014 -19.10 -5.02 35.00
N ASP A 1015 -19.66 -4.49 36.07
CA ASP A 1015 -20.10 -5.29 37.20
C ASP A 1015 -21.63 -5.33 37.37
N LEU A 1016 -22.13 -6.48 37.80
CA LEU A 1016 -23.47 -6.59 38.37
C LEU A 1016 -23.37 -6.44 39.89
N VAL A 1017 -24.23 -5.61 40.46
CA VAL A 1017 -24.34 -5.44 41.92
C VAL A 1017 -24.60 -6.80 42.57
N GLY A 1018 -23.70 -7.20 43.48
CA GLY A 1018 -23.77 -8.44 44.24
C GLY A 1018 -24.78 -8.36 45.37
N SER A 1019 -25.25 -9.53 45.80
CA SER A 1019 -26.18 -9.66 46.93
C SER A 1019 -25.51 -10.37 48.10
N ALA A 1020 -25.70 -9.87 49.32
CA ALA A 1020 -25.16 -10.46 50.52
C ALA A 1020 -26.21 -10.56 51.63
N THR A 1021 -26.11 -11.60 52.45
CA THR A 1021 -26.82 -11.69 53.73
C THR A 1021 -25.82 -11.44 54.84
N VAL A 1022 -25.99 -10.33 55.56
CA VAL A 1022 -25.20 -10.04 56.76
C VAL A 1022 -25.87 -10.68 57.96
N THR A 1023 -25.19 -11.62 58.61
CA THR A 1023 -25.70 -12.32 59.81
C THR A 1023 -25.25 -11.63 61.11
N PRO A 1024 -26.01 -11.76 62.20
CA PRO A 1024 -25.63 -11.17 63.47
C PRO A 1024 -24.27 -11.64 64.00
N ALA A 1025 -23.54 -10.74 64.65
CA ALA A 1025 -22.35 -11.07 65.44
C ALA A 1025 -22.73 -11.54 66.85
N PRO A 1026 -21.97 -12.44 67.50
CA PRO A 1026 -22.22 -12.79 68.88
C PRO A 1026 -21.90 -11.62 69.82
N LEU A 1027 -22.82 -11.29 70.73
CA LEU A 1027 -22.57 -10.38 71.85
C LEU A 1027 -22.86 -11.10 73.16
N VAL A 1028 -21.92 -11.04 74.10
CA VAL A 1028 -22.11 -11.58 75.46
C VAL A 1028 -22.24 -10.42 76.44
N VAL A 1029 -23.35 -10.38 77.17
CA VAL A 1029 -23.62 -9.43 78.26
C VAL A 1029 -23.56 -10.20 79.58
N THR A 1030 -22.58 -9.90 80.42
CA THR A 1030 -22.38 -10.57 81.71
C THR A 1030 -22.75 -9.62 82.85
N ALA A 1031 -23.66 -10.01 83.75
CA ALA A 1031 -23.92 -9.22 84.94
C ALA A 1031 -22.74 -9.30 85.91
N ASP A 1032 -22.39 -8.19 86.56
CA ASP A 1032 -21.35 -8.19 87.59
C ASP A 1032 -21.84 -8.88 88.87
N ASP A 1033 -20.92 -9.54 89.57
CA ASP A 1033 -21.18 -10.10 90.90
C ASP A 1033 -21.44 -8.99 91.93
N ALA A 1034 -22.31 -9.25 92.90
CA ALA A 1034 -22.66 -8.31 93.96
C ALA A 1034 -22.72 -8.97 95.34
N THR A 1035 -22.67 -8.16 96.40
CA THR A 1035 -22.82 -8.62 97.78
C THR A 1035 -23.78 -7.69 98.53
N SER A 1036 -24.69 -8.25 99.33
CA SER A 1036 -25.60 -7.48 100.20
C SER A 1036 -25.65 -8.07 101.61
N PRO A 1037 -25.66 -7.29 102.69
CA PRO A 1037 -25.94 -7.81 104.02
C PRO A 1037 -27.43 -8.13 104.20
N TYR A 1038 -27.74 -9.21 104.93
CA TYR A 1038 -29.11 -9.56 105.29
C TYR A 1038 -29.79 -8.39 106.03
N GLY A 1039 -31.00 -8.00 105.62
CA GLY A 1039 -31.67 -6.80 106.10
C GLY A 1039 -31.62 -5.59 105.18
N GLN A 1040 -30.86 -5.64 104.08
CA GLN A 1040 -30.75 -4.54 103.11
C GLN A 1040 -31.05 -5.02 101.70
N ALA A 1041 -31.80 -4.21 100.94
CA ALA A 1041 -32.04 -4.47 99.53
C ALA A 1041 -30.73 -4.31 98.73
N ALA A 1042 -30.43 -5.27 97.88
CA ALA A 1042 -29.21 -5.24 97.08
C ALA A 1042 -29.29 -4.19 95.97
N VAL A 1043 -28.18 -3.48 95.72
CA VAL A 1043 -28.04 -2.58 94.56
C VAL A 1043 -27.30 -3.34 93.46
N LEU A 1044 -28.01 -3.66 92.38
CA LEU A 1044 -27.45 -4.27 91.17
C LEU A 1044 -27.09 -3.15 90.20
N GLY A 1045 -25.82 -3.02 89.78
CA GLY A 1045 -25.39 -1.79 89.09
C GLY A 1045 -24.35 -1.95 87.98
N GLY A 1046 -23.88 -3.16 87.68
CA GLY A 1046 -22.76 -3.36 86.74
C GLY A 1046 -22.99 -4.52 85.79
N PHE A 1047 -22.49 -4.37 84.56
CA PHE A 1047 -22.42 -5.41 83.55
C PHE A 1047 -21.17 -5.20 82.69
N LEU A 1048 -20.70 -6.29 82.09
CA LEU A 1048 -19.61 -6.30 81.12
C LEU A 1048 -20.12 -6.78 79.76
N THR A 1049 -19.58 -6.21 78.69
CA THR A 1049 -19.88 -6.63 77.32
C THR A 1049 -18.62 -7.19 76.66
N THR A 1050 -18.77 -8.29 75.93
CA THR A 1050 -17.70 -8.86 75.09
C THR A 1050 -18.27 -9.15 73.71
N GLY A 1051 -17.62 -8.63 72.67
CA GLY A 1051 -18.05 -8.82 71.27
C GLY A 1051 -18.68 -7.60 70.60
N LEU A 1052 -18.74 -6.43 71.26
CA LEU A 1052 -19.13 -5.18 70.59
C LEU A 1052 -18.13 -4.83 69.48
N LEU A 1053 -18.67 -4.41 68.34
CA LEU A 1053 -17.93 -4.03 67.14
C LEU A 1053 -18.22 -2.56 66.79
N PHE A 1054 -17.33 -1.96 66.00
CA PHE A 1054 -17.44 -0.58 65.52
C PHE A 1054 -17.72 0.43 66.67
N ALA A 1055 -18.72 1.30 66.49
CA ALA A 1055 -19.13 2.31 67.46
C ALA A 1055 -20.42 1.93 68.21
N ASP A 1056 -20.80 0.65 68.19
CA ASP A 1056 -22.01 0.16 68.86
C ASP A 1056 -21.84 0.15 70.38
N SER A 1057 -22.94 0.29 71.11
CA SER A 1057 -22.94 0.41 72.57
C SER A 1057 -24.09 -0.39 73.20
N VAL A 1058 -23.86 -0.83 74.44
CA VAL A 1058 -24.93 -1.18 75.37
C VAL A 1058 -24.96 -0.10 76.45
N ASP A 1059 -26.03 0.67 76.49
CA ASP A 1059 -26.20 1.80 77.41
C ASP A 1059 -26.83 1.36 78.73
N SER A 1060 -27.66 0.31 78.71
CA SER A 1060 -28.27 -0.28 79.92
C SER A 1060 -28.65 -1.74 79.73
N VAL A 1061 -28.76 -2.48 80.84
CA VAL A 1061 -29.16 -3.90 80.91
C VAL A 1061 -30.11 -4.06 82.11
N THR A 1062 -31.16 -4.86 81.96
CA THR A 1062 -32.05 -5.21 83.07
C THR A 1062 -31.39 -6.29 83.92
N LEU A 1063 -31.16 -6.02 85.19
CA LEU A 1063 -30.55 -6.96 86.14
C LEU A 1063 -31.56 -7.33 87.23
N THR A 1064 -31.79 -8.62 87.45
CA THR A 1064 -32.72 -9.11 88.48
C THR A 1064 -32.12 -10.28 89.26
N SER A 1065 -32.35 -10.32 90.56
CA SER A 1065 -31.97 -11.48 91.39
C SER A 1065 -33.01 -11.74 92.46
N ALA A 1066 -33.28 -13.03 92.74
CA ALA A 1066 -34.13 -13.42 93.87
C ALA A 1066 -33.52 -13.01 95.23
N GLY A 1067 -32.21 -12.78 95.29
CA GLY A 1067 -31.50 -12.31 96.49
C GLY A 1067 -31.58 -10.80 96.74
N SER A 1068 -32.23 -10.04 95.86
CA SER A 1068 -32.18 -8.56 95.91
C SER A 1068 -33.08 -7.93 96.96
N ALA A 1069 -34.10 -8.66 97.42
CA ALA A 1069 -35.03 -8.17 98.44
C ALA A 1069 -34.34 -8.12 99.81
N ALA A 1070 -34.69 -7.14 100.65
CA ALA A 1070 -34.05 -6.96 101.95
C ALA A 1070 -34.24 -8.16 102.91
N ASP A 1071 -35.30 -8.93 102.71
CA ASP A 1071 -35.68 -10.14 103.45
C ASP A 1071 -35.19 -11.45 102.80
N ALA A 1072 -34.42 -11.39 101.71
CA ALA A 1072 -33.81 -12.57 101.10
C ALA A 1072 -32.73 -13.16 102.02
N GLY A 1073 -32.90 -14.42 102.45
CA GLY A 1073 -32.01 -15.07 103.42
C GLY A 1073 -30.57 -15.31 102.95
N VAL A 1074 -29.68 -15.70 103.87
CA VAL A 1074 -28.35 -16.22 103.56
C VAL A 1074 -28.53 -17.63 103.01
N ASN A 1075 -28.36 -17.79 101.70
CA ASN A 1075 -28.62 -19.04 100.96
C ASN A 1075 -27.53 -20.11 101.16
N GLY A 1076 -27.21 -20.45 102.41
CA GLY A 1076 -26.32 -21.56 102.77
C GLY A 1076 -24.91 -21.48 102.15
N GLY A 1077 -24.42 -20.28 101.82
CA GLY A 1077 -23.14 -20.05 101.16
C GLY A 1077 -23.14 -20.16 99.63
N THR A 1078 -24.29 -20.42 98.99
CA THR A 1078 -24.44 -20.40 97.53
C THR A 1078 -25.04 -19.06 97.07
N PRO A 1079 -24.40 -18.31 96.15
CA PRO A 1079 -24.94 -17.03 95.67
C PRO A 1079 -26.27 -17.19 94.93
N TYR A 1080 -27.11 -16.15 94.98
CA TYR A 1080 -28.26 -15.99 94.10
C TYR A 1080 -27.80 -15.55 92.70
N ALA A 1081 -28.38 -16.09 91.63
CA ALA A 1081 -28.08 -15.63 90.28
C ALA A 1081 -28.59 -14.18 90.06
N ILE A 1082 -27.79 -13.35 89.41
CA ILE A 1082 -28.17 -12.04 88.88
C ILE A 1082 -28.42 -12.23 87.39
N ALA A 1083 -29.67 -12.43 87.01
CA ALA A 1083 -30.07 -12.61 85.63
C ALA A 1083 -30.02 -11.28 84.87
N ALA A 1084 -29.29 -11.26 83.76
CA ALA A 1084 -29.26 -10.15 82.82
C ALA A 1084 -30.27 -10.38 81.67
N SER A 1085 -31.00 -9.34 81.29
CA SER A 1085 -31.89 -9.34 80.12
C SER A 1085 -32.03 -7.95 79.52
N ASP A 1086 -32.68 -7.86 78.36
CA ASP A 1086 -33.17 -6.60 77.77
C ASP A 1086 -32.10 -5.51 77.66
N ALA A 1087 -30.95 -5.83 77.07
CA ALA A 1087 -29.91 -4.85 76.75
C ALA A 1087 -30.46 -3.77 75.79
N VAL A 1088 -30.21 -2.50 76.11
CA VAL A 1088 -30.61 -1.33 75.32
C VAL A 1088 -29.35 -0.53 74.98
N GLY A 1089 -29.23 -0.10 73.72
CA GLY A 1089 -28.12 0.73 73.23
C GLY A 1089 -28.18 0.92 71.72
N THR A 1090 -27.11 1.44 71.12
CA THR A 1090 -27.04 1.67 69.67
C THR A 1090 -26.44 0.49 68.93
N GLY A 1091 -27.04 0.10 67.80
CA GLY A 1091 -26.51 -0.96 66.93
C GLY A 1091 -26.84 -2.40 67.35
N LEU A 1092 -27.56 -2.59 68.47
CA LEU A 1092 -27.83 -3.93 69.03
C LEU A 1092 -28.64 -4.87 68.12
N GLY A 1093 -29.35 -4.33 67.13
CA GLY A 1093 -30.01 -5.14 66.10
C GLY A 1093 -29.04 -5.95 65.22
N ASN A 1094 -27.74 -5.67 65.29
CA ASN A 1094 -26.70 -6.37 64.56
C ASN A 1094 -26.11 -7.57 65.31
N TYR A 1095 -26.61 -7.89 66.50
CA TYR A 1095 -26.02 -8.91 67.37
C TYR A 1095 -27.03 -10.00 67.76
N ASP A 1096 -26.53 -11.22 67.89
CA ASP A 1096 -27.20 -12.29 68.63
C ASP A 1096 -26.71 -12.22 70.08
N ILE A 1097 -27.58 -11.73 70.98
CA ILE A 1097 -27.21 -11.39 72.36
C ILE A 1097 -27.43 -12.58 73.28
N SER A 1098 -26.35 -13.00 73.94
CA SER A 1098 -26.37 -13.99 75.02
C SER A 1098 -26.10 -13.32 76.35
N TYR A 1099 -26.80 -13.77 77.38
CA TYR A 1099 -26.69 -13.22 78.73
C TYR A 1099 -26.03 -14.25 79.66
N VAL A 1100 -25.11 -13.77 80.49
CA VAL A 1100 -24.45 -14.57 81.53
C VAL A 1100 -24.78 -13.99 82.88
N ASP A 1101 -25.32 -14.84 83.75
CA ASP A 1101 -25.73 -14.44 85.09
C ASP A 1101 -24.51 -14.13 85.97
N GLY A 1102 -24.62 -13.08 86.78
CA GLY A 1102 -23.68 -12.77 87.87
C GLY A 1102 -24.09 -13.45 89.17
N ALA A 1103 -23.31 -13.30 90.23
CA ALA A 1103 -23.54 -13.91 91.53
C ALA A 1103 -23.78 -12.85 92.63
N LEU A 1104 -24.97 -12.86 93.24
CA LEU A 1104 -25.33 -12.06 94.41
C LEU A 1104 -25.17 -12.87 95.70
N THR A 1105 -24.18 -12.53 96.53
CA THR A 1105 -23.99 -13.17 97.84
C THR A 1105 -24.66 -12.36 98.95
N VAL A 1106 -25.64 -12.94 99.65
CA VAL A 1106 -26.20 -12.35 100.86
C VAL A 1106 -25.35 -12.77 102.06
N THR A 1107 -24.80 -11.80 102.80
CA THR A 1107 -23.95 -12.04 103.97
C THR A 1107 -24.76 -12.01 105.27
N PRO A 1108 -24.42 -12.83 106.28
CA PRO A 1108 -25.16 -12.86 107.53
C PRO A 1108 -25.21 -11.52 108.27
N ALA A 1109 -26.35 -11.23 108.91
CA ALA A 1109 -26.49 -10.10 109.82
C ALA A 1109 -25.99 -10.47 111.23
N PRO A 1110 -25.48 -9.53 112.03
CA PRO A 1110 -25.10 -9.83 113.41
C PRO A 1110 -26.35 -10.07 114.29
N LEU A 1111 -26.36 -11.17 115.05
CA LEU A 1111 -27.36 -11.44 116.09
C LEU A 1111 -26.67 -11.67 117.44
N VAL A 1112 -27.14 -11.02 118.49
CA VAL A 1112 -26.66 -11.24 119.87
C VAL A 1112 -27.74 -11.93 120.68
N VAL A 1113 -27.41 -13.06 121.31
CA VAL A 1113 -28.29 -13.83 122.21
C VAL A 1113 -27.70 -13.79 123.63
N THR A 1114 -28.43 -13.23 124.59
CA THR A 1114 -27.97 -13.04 125.97
C THR A 1114 -28.82 -13.86 126.94
N ALA A 1115 -28.19 -14.71 127.75
CA ALA A 1115 -28.88 -15.43 128.83
C ALA A 1115 -29.31 -14.48 129.96
N GLU A 1116 -30.50 -14.69 130.54
CA GLU A 1116 -30.97 -13.91 131.69
C GLU A 1116 -30.48 -14.49 133.02
N ASP A 1117 -30.31 -13.60 134.01
CA ASP A 1117 -29.90 -13.95 135.38
C ASP A 1117 -31.01 -14.68 136.16
N ALA A 1118 -30.64 -15.53 137.13
CA ALA A 1118 -31.58 -16.33 137.95
C ALA A 1118 -31.17 -16.44 139.43
N THR A 1119 -32.08 -16.87 140.32
CA THR A 1119 -31.80 -17.12 141.75
C THR A 1119 -32.52 -18.36 142.31
N SER A 1120 -31.91 -19.13 143.22
CA SER A 1120 -32.52 -20.31 143.88
C SER A 1120 -32.24 -20.39 145.40
N PRO A 1121 -33.16 -20.91 146.24
CA PRO A 1121 -32.85 -21.25 147.65
C PRO A 1121 -31.99 -22.52 147.77
N TYR A 1122 -31.07 -22.54 148.73
CA TYR A 1122 -30.23 -23.70 149.06
C TYR A 1122 -31.09 -24.91 149.44
N GLY A 1123 -30.86 -26.04 148.78
CA GLY A 1123 -31.67 -27.26 148.89
C GLY A 1123 -32.71 -27.46 147.78
N GLN A 1124 -32.80 -26.56 146.78
CA GLN A 1124 -33.64 -26.72 145.58
C GLN A 1124 -32.87 -26.49 144.28
N ALA A 1125 -33.16 -27.29 143.25
CA ALA A 1125 -32.59 -27.11 141.91
C ALA A 1125 -33.09 -25.81 141.27
N ALA A 1126 -32.21 -25.05 140.61
CA ALA A 1126 -32.56 -23.80 139.97
C ALA A 1126 -33.22 -24.03 138.60
N VAL A 1127 -34.21 -23.21 138.26
CA VAL A 1127 -34.83 -23.18 136.94
C VAL A 1127 -34.22 -22.03 136.13
N LEU A 1128 -33.51 -22.35 135.05
CA LEU A 1128 -32.97 -21.40 134.07
C LEU A 1128 -33.99 -21.27 132.94
N GLY A 1129 -34.58 -20.10 132.73
CA GLY A 1129 -35.76 -19.99 131.86
C GLY A 1129 -35.80 -18.83 130.86
N GLY A 1130 -34.83 -17.89 130.89
CA GLY A 1130 -34.92 -16.66 130.11
C GLY A 1130 -33.67 -16.35 129.29
N PHE A 1131 -33.87 -15.81 128.08
CA PHE A 1131 -32.84 -15.19 127.24
C PHE A 1131 -33.44 -13.99 126.50
N SER A 1132 -32.61 -13.06 126.07
CA SER A 1132 -32.98 -11.92 125.21
C SER A 1132 -32.16 -11.90 123.93
N THR A 1133 -32.70 -11.31 122.87
CA THR A 1133 -32.04 -11.21 121.57
C THR A 1133 -31.95 -9.75 121.11
N THR A 1134 -30.85 -9.39 120.46
CA THR A 1134 -30.67 -8.07 119.84
C THR A 1134 -30.08 -8.24 118.44
N GLY A 1135 -30.71 -7.65 117.43
CA GLY A 1135 -30.30 -7.76 116.03
C GLY A 1135 -31.20 -8.65 115.17
N LEU A 1136 -32.28 -9.24 115.71
CA LEU A 1136 -33.29 -9.93 114.90
C LEU A 1136 -33.94 -8.96 113.91
N LEU A 1137 -34.05 -9.40 112.66
CA LEU A 1137 -34.68 -8.69 111.55
C LEU A 1137 -35.93 -9.47 111.10
N PHE A 1138 -36.87 -8.75 110.49
CA PHE A 1138 -38.11 -9.31 109.95
C PHE A 1138 -38.89 -10.16 110.96
N ALA A 1139 -39.37 -11.33 110.55
CA ALA A 1139 -40.13 -12.27 111.38
C ALA A 1139 -39.25 -13.38 111.98
N ASP A 1140 -37.93 -13.24 111.91
CA ASP A 1140 -37.00 -14.24 112.44
C ASP A 1140 -37.07 -14.28 113.98
N SER A 1141 -36.88 -15.47 114.54
CA SER A 1141 -37.04 -15.72 115.95
C SER A 1141 -35.92 -16.60 116.46
N VAL A 1142 -35.60 -16.42 117.74
CA VAL A 1142 -34.94 -17.46 118.53
C VAL A 1142 -36.03 -18.03 119.43
N ASP A 1143 -36.41 -19.28 119.23
CA ASP A 1143 -37.48 -19.95 119.97
C ASP A 1143 -36.94 -20.64 121.24
N SER A 1144 -35.69 -21.08 121.19
CA SER A 1144 -35.00 -21.68 122.33
C SER A 1144 -33.51 -21.40 122.27
N VAL A 1145 -32.90 -21.34 123.45
CA VAL A 1145 -31.46 -21.25 123.66
C VAL A 1145 -31.12 -22.26 124.72
N THR A 1146 -30.04 -23.01 124.52
CA THR A 1146 -29.56 -23.92 125.56
C THR A 1146 -28.88 -23.08 126.64
N LEU A 1147 -29.45 -23.09 127.85
CA LEU A 1147 -28.92 -22.39 129.01
C LEU A 1147 -28.38 -23.39 130.02
N THR A 1148 -27.11 -23.26 130.39
CA THR A 1148 -26.49 -24.16 131.37
C THR A 1148 -25.76 -23.37 132.44
N SER A 1149 -25.89 -23.78 133.70
CA SER A 1149 -25.13 -23.19 134.80
C SER A 1149 -24.67 -24.26 135.78
N ALA A 1150 -23.44 -24.14 136.28
CA ALA A 1150 -22.91 -25.03 137.30
C ALA A 1150 -23.65 -24.90 138.66
N GLY A 1151 -24.35 -23.79 138.91
CA GLY A 1151 -25.11 -23.55 140.15
C GLY A 1151 -26.50 -24.17 140.20
N SER A 1152 -26.94 -24.88 139.15
CA SER A 1152 -28.34 -25.31 139.00
C SER A 1152 -28.73 -26.53 139.84
N ALA A 1153 -27.76 -27.27 140.39
CA ALA A 1153 -28.01 -28.51 141.13
C ALA A 1153 -28.53 -28.25 142.56
N ALA A 1154 -29.41 -29.12 143.07
CA ALA A 1154 -30.08 -28.92 144.36
C ALA A 1154 -29.13 -28.94 145.58
N ASP A 1155 -27.96 -29.55 145.43
CA ASP A 1155 -26.88 -29.60 146.41
C ASP A 1155 -25.79 -28.53 146.19
N ALA A 1156 -25.96 -27.64 145.21
CA ALA A 1156 -25.05 -26.53 144.97
C ALA A 1156 -25.00 -25.63 146.22
N GLY A 1157 -23.79 -25.50 146.79
CA GLY A 1157 -23.55 -24.69 147.98
C GLY A 1157 -23.89 -23.21 147.76
N VAL A 1158 -24.24 -22.50 148.83
CA VAL A 1158 -24.31 -21.03 148.82
C VAL A 1158 -22.90 -20.49 148.51
N ASN A 1159 -22.65 -20.10 147.26
CA ASN A 1159 -21.32 -19.76 146.71
C ASN A 1159 -20.80 -18.39 147.19
N GLY A 1160 -20.69 -18.20 148.51
CA GLY A 1160 -20.09 -17.01 149.13
C GLY A 1160 -20.69 -15.66 148.70
N GLY A 1161 -21.88 -15.63 148.10
CA GLY A 1161 -22.53 -14.42 147.56
C GLY A 1161 -22.25 -14.11 146.08
N LEU A 1162 -21.49 -14.94 145.34
CA LEU A 1162 -21.20 -14.75 143.91
C LEU A 1162 -22.04 -15.68 143.01
N PRO A 1163 -22.54 -15.20 141.86
CA PRO A 1163 -23.35 -16.00 140.96
C PRO A 1163 -22.52 -16.95 140.09
N TYR A 1164 -23.12 -18.07 139.67
CA TYR A 1164 -22.61 -18.98 138.65
C TYR A 1164 -23.01 -18.49 137.25
N ALA A 1165 -22.12 -18.54 136.25
CA ALA A 1165 -22.47 -18.14 134.89
C ALA A 1165 -23.57 -19.04 134.28
N ILE A 1166 -24.49 -18.45 133.53
CA ILE A 1166 -25.50 -19.11 132.71
C ILE A 1166 -25.03 -18.98 131.27
N VAL A 1167 -24.44 -20.03 130.73
CA VAL A 1167 -23.87 -20.03 129.37
C VAL A 1167 -24.99 -20.27 128.36
N ALA A 1168 -25.09 -19.38 127.37
CA ALA A 1168 -25.99 -19.51 126.23
C ALA A 1168 -25.29 -20.18 125.04
N SER A 1169 -25.92 -21.20 124.45
CA SER A 1169 -25.48 -21.81 123.20
C SER A 1169 -26.67 -22.36 122.40
N ASP A 1170 -26.40 -22.80 121.17
CA ASP A 1170 -27.34 -23.58 120.35
C ASP A 1170 -28.72 -22.93 120.23
N ALA A 1171 -28.75 -21.63 119.91
CA ALA A 1171 -29.98 -20.92 119.56
C ALA A 1171 -30.66 -21.65 118.40
N ALA A 1172 -31.90 -22.07 118.64
CA ALA A 1172 -32.77 -22.68 117.65
C ALA A 1172 -34.00 -21.80 117.49
N GLY A 1173 -34.39 -21.57 116.24
CA GLY A 1173 -35.53 -20.73 115.89
C GLY A 1173 -35.60 -20.56 114.38
N THR A 1174 -36.52 -19.73 113.91
CA THR A 1174 -36.72 -19.53 112.47
C THR A 1174 -35.81 -18.43 111.94
N GLY A 1175 -35.14 -18.67 110.80
CA GLY A 1175 -34.32 -17.68 110.11
C GLY A 1175 -32.89 -17.52 110.66
N LEU A 1176 -32.49 -18.27 111.69
CA LEU A 1176 -31.19 -18.11 112.34
C LEU A 1176 -29.96 -18.40 111.46
N GLY A 1177 -30.14 -19.13 110.35
CA GLY A 1177 -29.10 -19.29 109.33
C GLY A 1177 -28.72 -18.00 108.60
N ASN A 1178 -29.51 -16.93 108.75
CA ASN A 1178 -29.26 -15.60 108.19
C ASN A 1178 -28.37 -14.73 109.07
N TYR A 1179 -27.94 -15.23 110.22
CA TYR A 1179 -27.21 -14.44 111.21
C TYR A 1179 -25.90 -15.07 111.63
N ASP A 1180 -24.91 -14.22 111.85
CA ASP A 1180 -23.72 -14.56 112.63
C ASP A 1180 -24.06 -14.34 114.11
N ILE A 1181 -24.32 -15.44 114.83
CA ILE A 1181 -24.81 -15.40 116.21
C ILE A 1181 -23.64 -15.29 117.21
N THR A 1182 -23.73 -14.27 118.07
CA THR A 1182 -22.86 -14.08 119.24
C THR A 1182 -23.64 -14.36 120.52
N TYR A 1183 -23.13 -15.24 121.38
CA TYR A 1183 -23.76 -15.57 122.66
C TYR A 1183 -23.13 -14.78 123.81
N VAL A 1184 -23.96 -14.36 124.78
CA VAL A 1184 -23.57 -13.65 125.99
C VAL A 1184 -24.16 -14.35 127.21
N ASP A 1185 -23.33 -14.62 128.22
CA ASP A 1185 -23.71 -15.39 129.41
C ASP A 1185 -24.46 -14.53 130.45
N GLY A 1186 -25.36 -15.15 131.23
CA GLY A 1186 -26.08 -14.59 132.39
C GLY A 1186 -25.53 -15.10 133.74
N ALA A 1187 -26.24 -14.88 134.85
CA ALA A 1187 -25.75 -15.13 136.22
C ALA A 1187 -26.78 -15.77 137.18
N LEU A 1188 -26.46 -16.87 137.87
CA LEU A 1188 -27.31 -17.63 138.82
C LEU A 1188 -26.84 -17.54 140.29
N THR A 1189 -27.68 -17.09 141.24
CA THR A 1189 -27.33 -16.93 142.69
C THR A 1189 -28.09 -17.88 143.64
N VAL A 1190 -27.46 -18.48 144.68
CA VAL A 1190 -28.09 -19.44 145.65
C VAL A 1190 -28.16 -18.90 147.13
N THR A 1191 -29.23 -19.11 147.94
CA THR A 1191 -29.48 -18.45 149.30
C THR A 1191 -29.87 -19.36 150.53
N PRO A 1192 -29.60 -19.06 151.86
CA PRO A 1192 -29.77 -19.96 153.08
C PRO A 1192 -31.14 -20.02 153.88
N ALA A 1193 -31.36 -20.98 154.83
CA ALA A 1193 -32.64 -21.25 155.61
C ALA A 1193 -32.59 -21.26 157.21
N PRO A 1194 -33.70 -21.05 158.01
CA PRO A 1194 -33.73 -20.80 159.50
C PRO A 1194 -34.09 -21.96 160.52
N LEU A 1195 -33.73 -21.86 161.85
CA LEU A 1195 -33.85 -22.88 162.99
C LEU A 1195 -34.31 -22.30 164.40
N VAL A 1196 -34.95 -23.08 165.33
CA VAL A 1196 -35.45 -22.69 166.72
C VAL A 1196 -35.24 -23.78 167.83
N VAL A 1197 -34.96 -23.43 169.13
CA VAL A 1197 -34.79 -24.35 170.33
C VAL A 1197 -35.32 -23.75 171.70
N THR A 1198 -35.83 -24.56 172.66
CA THR A 1198 -36.28 -24.22 174.06
C THR A 1198 -36.00 -25.35 175.11
N ALA A 1199 -35.87 -25.09 176.44
CA ALA A 1199 -35.38 -26.03 177.52
C ALA A 1199 -36.31 -26.21 178.77
N GLU A 1200 -36.15 -27.30 179.57
CA GLU A 1200 -36.80 -27.62 180.89
C GLU A 1200 -35.80 -27.69 182.09
N ASP A 1201 -36.28 -27.55 183.35
CA ASP A 1201 -35.52 -27.60 184.64
C ASP A 1201 -35.76 -28.88 185.49
N ALA A 1202 -34.77 -29.31 186.32
CA ALA A 1202 -34.86 -30.33 187.40
C ALA A 1202 -33.96 -30.02 188.64
N THR A 1203 -34.30 -30.53 189.86
CA THR A 1203 -33.47 -30.51 191.12
C THR A 1203 -33.57 -31.83 191.95
N SER A 1204 -32.58 -32.13 192.83
CA SER A 1204 -32.39 -33.37 193.67
C SER A 1204 -31.92 -33.08 195.14
N PRO A 1205 -32.19 -33.89 196.21
CA PRO A 1205 -31.63 -33.77 197.59
C PRO A 1205 -30.47 -34.75 197.95
N TYR A 1206 -29.74 -34.51 199.08
CA TYR A 1206 -28.57 -35.31 199.54
C TYR A 1206 -28.78 -36.82 199.41
N GLY A 1207 -27.93 -37.48 198.62
CA GLY A 1207 -27.81 -38.93 198.65
C GLY A 1207 -27.66 -39.62 197.29
N GLN A 1208 -28.03 -39.04 196.15
CA GLN A 1208 -27.53 -39.42 194.82
C GLN A 1208 -28.19 -38.67 193.66
N ALA A 1209 -27.53 -38.86 192.52
CA ALA A 1209 -27.52 -38.08 191.28
C ALA A 1209 -28.87 -37.68 190.68
N ALA A 1210 -28.86 -36.54 190.01
CA ALA A 1210 -29.62 -36.34 188.79
C ALA A 1210 -28.78 -35.46 187.84
N VAL A 1211 -28.74 -35.93 186.60
CA VAL A 1211 -28.11 -35.37 185.40
C VAL A 1211 -28.98 -34.26 184.84
#